data_AF-A0A8T1UKA6-F1
#
_entry.id   AF-A0A8T1UKA6-F1
#
_cell.length_a   1.000
_cell.length_b   1.000
_cell.length_c   1.000
_cell.angle_alpha   90.00
_cell.angle_beta   90.00
_cell.angle_gamma   90.00
#
_symmetry.space_group_name_H-M   'P 1'
#
loop_
_entity.id
_entity.type
_entity.pdbx_description
1 polymer ?
#
loop_
_entity_poly.entity_id
_entity_poly.type
_entity_poly.pdbx_seq_one_letter_code
_entity_poly.pdbx_strand_id
1 'polypeptide(L)'
;MFRFDCFNNLVIDRVDPIVNPGKASGHLHAISGGNGFSMSADGAAMKASTCTSCPISADLSAYWVPQLYAKFKNGTGYGLVESHQIVYYEPRPTEDEKVIAFPDGLKMLAGDPKLREKGDSIEEKAITWVCLDYDNPHPEQQGIPKFKCPNGLRGQVNFPMCWNGIDLDSSDHKSHVAYATGLDGGSCPDGWKKMVKIFYEAFYNVAQYDDEWDGDQHPFVLANGDRTGFGFHGDFLNGWDVDVLQAAVDQCADKNYFNSGECAPLSASFSDKAPETRCTTQPEIIEDVMVVAKLPGNNPASALASVSFPNWLDYQDTTMPSYRRIQVHTYSTDFTKATEIVVEPELPTAGPGNVVVENRFLGINATDVNITNGGYGRTTLPVKCGLEAAGVVVEVGQGVSDIKVGDNVAYSSIGAFSEYLEVPATKTIKSPELSPAFVPLTVCAVSASLALEKAGEMKTNETVFVSAAAGATGQFAVQLAKLAGNHVIGACSSDEKVEYLKSLGVDRPINYKKEDLNAVLKKEYPNGIDLAFEGVGGDMFKAVLNNIAIFGRIIVFGNCSHYHGDAGNEPQYGYQQNRKMQLRSASLRGFQRRHHPKDEPEHLQRLVKLVQEGKLKGGIDPTVFQGFGSIPKALERLYAQKNIDRELHNAIDTLRLAAEVEARTSKMSSFRRIQVHTWSTNFRKATKIVVDQELPKPVAGNVMVKNHFLGINATDINITNGGYGRTSLPINCGLEGVGVVESVAEGVTDVSVGETVAYQHLGAFAEYTEVPTAKIVKTPELSPSVIPLTVCGVSASLALEKAGEMKSNETVFVSAAAGATGQFVVQLAKLAGNHVIGACSSDEKVEYLKSLGVDRPINYKKEDLNEVLKKEYPDGINLAFESVGGELFKAVLDNIAIFGRIIVFGNVSHYHGDAGTDPQYGYQQNRKMQLRSASLRGFLLFHHSQHAPEHLQRLLTLIKEGKLKAGIDPTEFRGLESIPDAIDRLYAQKNIGKLVIRL
;
A
#
# COMPACT_ATOMS: atom_id res chain seq x y z
N MET A 1 34.65 -23.34 20.44
CA MET A 1 34.81 -21.98 19.86
C MET A 1 33.44 -21.36 19.68
N PHE A 2 33.35 -20.04 19.80
CA PHE A 2 32.10 -19.32 19.55
C PHE A 2 32.36 -18.18 18.58
N ARG A 3 31.40 -17.93 17.68
CA ARG A 3 31.50 -16.91 16.65
C ARG A 3 30.19 -16.18 16.46
N PHE A 4 30.27 -14.93 16.00
CA PHE A 4 29.10 -14.11 15.73
C PHE A 4 29.35 -13.16 14.57
N ASP A 5 28.28 -12.86 13.84
CA ASP A 5 28.26 -11.95 12.71
C ASP A 5 27.91 -10.52 13.18
N CYS A 6 28.85 -9.59 12.99
CA CYS A 6 28.59 -8.17 13.19
C CYS A 6 27.99 -7.63 11.88
N PHE A 7 26.68 -7.82 11.74
CA PHE A 7 25.92 -7.67 10.49
C PHE A 7 26.04 -6.29 9.80
N ASN A 8 26.51 -5.26 10.51
CA ASN A 8 26.84 -3.95 9.94
C ASN A 8 28.11 -3.39 10.62
N ASN A 9 28.90 -2.63 9.85
CA ASN A 9 29.93 -1.76 10.42
C ASN A 9 29.25 -0.70 11.32
N LEU A 10 29.80 -0.48 12.51
CA LEU A 10 29.45 0.62 13.41
C LEU A 10 29.65 1.98 12.72
N VAL A 11 30.78 2.12 12.02
CA VAL A 11 31.15 3.29 11.20
C VAL A 11 32.28 2.92 10.24
N ILE A 12 32.42 3.66 9.14
CA ILE A 12 33.61 3.64 8.29
C ILE A 12 34.30 4.98 8.44
N ASP A 13 35.51 4.99 9.00
CA ASP A 13 36.18 6.23 9.43
C ASP A 13 37.71 6.07 9.45
N ARG A 14 38.44 7.19 9.41
CA ARG A 14 39.91 7.26 9.58
C ARG A 14 40.28 7.37 11.05
N VAL A 15 39.62 6.57 11.89
CA VAL A 15 39.83 6.55 13.33
C VAL A 15 40.65 5.32 13.70
N ASP A 16 41.67 5.53 14.52
CA ASP A 16 42.56 4.48 15.03
C ASP A 16 43.14 4.89 16.39
N PRO A 17 42.48 4.52 17.50
CA PRO A 17 42.91 4.89 18.84
C PRO A 17 44.13 4.07 19.35
N ILE A 18 44.61 3.09 18.57
CA ILE A 18 45.82 2.33 18.90
C ILE A 18 47.02 3.04 18.29
N VAL A 19 47.05 3.16 16.96
CA VAL A 19 48.23 3.63 16.22
C VAL A 19 48.28 5.16 16.13
N ASN A 20 47.11 5.83 16.06
CA ASN A 20 47.02 7.27 15.89
C ASN A 20 46.07 7.95 16.90
N PRO A 21 46.28 7.77 18.22
CA PRO A 21 45.37 8.31 19.23
C PRO A 21 45.23 9.84 19.11
N GLY A 22 43.99 10.30 19.06
CA GLY A 22 43.59 11.70 18.95
C GLY A 22 43.87 12.34 17.59
N LYS A 23 44.23 11.57 16.55
CA LYS A 23 44.54 12.08 15.20
C LYS A 23 43.97 11.17 14.12
N ALA A 24 43.75 11.73 12.93
CA ALA A 24 43.29 10.96 11.79
C ALA A 24 44.31 9.87 11.43
N SER A 25 43.85 8.63 11.31
CA SER A 25 44.65 7.49 10.88
C SER A 25 45.18 7.71 9.47
N GLY A 26 46.30 7.06 9.12
CA GLY A 26 46.88 7.12 7.78
C GLY A 26 45.94 6.63 6.67
N HIS A 27 44.94 5.81 6.98
CA HIS A 27 43.99 5.25 6.02
C HIS A 27 42.63 4.94 6.67
N LEU A 28 41.65 4.58 5.84
CA LEU A 28 40.26 4.36 6.25
C LEU A 28 40.02 2.92 6.74
N HIS A 29 39.24 2.79 7.81
CA HIS A 29 38.89 1.50 8.42
C HIS A 29 37.39 1.21 8.34
N ALA A 30 37.07 -0.08 8.20
CA ALA A 30 35.74 -0.62 8.49
C ALA A 30 35.71 -1.05 9.96
N ILE A 31 34.86 -0.41 10.77
CA ILE A 31 34.85 -0.58 12.23
C ILE A 31 33.53 -1.23 12.65
N SER A 32 33.60 -2.27 13.48
CA SER A 32 32.46 -2.93 14.15
C SER A 32 32.64 -2.91 15.67
N GLY A 33 31.54 -3.03 16.42
CA GLY A 33 31.57 -3.15 17.87
C GLY A 33 30.83 -2.04 18.63
N GLY A 34 31.31 -1.69 19.82
CA GLY A 34 30.69 -0.75 20.74
C GLY A 34 30.69 0.72 20.30
N ASN A 35 29.59 1.46 20.52
CA ASN A 35 29.49 2.87 20.11
C ASN A 35 30.30 3.88 20.95
N GLY A 36 31.06 3.43 21.95
CA GLY A 36 32.08 4.22 22.64
C GLY A 36 33.37 4.41 21.82
N PHE A 37 33.47 3.79 20.64
CA PHE A 37 34.60 3.95 19.73
C PHE A 37 34.75 5.41 19.28
N SER A 38 35.97 5.92 19.38
CA SER A 38 36.33 7.32 19.11
C SER A 38 37.83 7.46 18.86
N MET A 39 38.28 8.63 18.40
CA MET A 39 39.71 8.92 18.18
C MET A 39 40.59 8.73 19.42
N SER A 40 40.01 8.78 20.62
CA SER A 40 40.70 8.61 21.89
C SER A 40 40.18 7.42 22.71
N ALA A 41 39.47 6.47 22.09
CA ALA A 41 38.89 5.35 22.82
C ALA A 41 39.95 4.50 23.54
N ASP A 42 39.65 4.17 24.80
CA ASP A 42 40.36 3.20 25.61
C ASP A 42 39.36 2.15 26.15
N GLY A 43 39.82 1.22 26.99
CA GLY A 43 38.94 0.19 27.56
C GLY A 43 37.76 0.76 28.36
N ALA A 44 37.95 1.90 29.04
CA ALA A 44 36.89 2.55 29.79
C ALA A 44 35.82 3.15 28.87
N ALA A 45 36.25 3.78 27.76
CA ALA A 45 35.33 4.28 26.73
C ALA A 45 34.53 3.15 26.09
N MET A 46 35.17 2.02 25.77
CA MET A 46 34.48 0.86 25.20
C MET A 46 33.45 0.28 26.16
N LYS A 47 33.78 0.12 27.44
CA LYS A 47 32.82 -0.33 28.47
C LYS A 47 31.68 0.63 28.74
N ALA A 48 31.86 1.92 28.44
CA ALA A 48 30.81 2.93 28.53
C ALA A 48 29.87 2.95 27.31
N SER A 49 30.12 2.10 26.30
CA SER A 49 29.23 1.96 25.15
C SER A 49 27.81 1.60 25.60
N THR A 50 26.83 2.21 24.94
CA THR A 50 25.40 2.00 25.21
C THR A 50 24.78 0.97 24.27
N CYS A 51 25.47 0.65 23.18
CA CYS A 51 25.13 -0.42 22.24
C CYS A 51 26.39 -0.96 21.55
N THR A 52 26.24 -2.07 20.85
CA THR A 52 27.27 -2.68 19.97
C THR A 52 26.64 -3.09 18.63
N SER A 53 27.41 -3.09 17.54
CA SER A 53 26.98 -3.57 16.21
C SER A 53 27.03 -5.10 16.07
N CYS A 54 27.51 -5.81 17.10
CA CYS A 54 27.59 -7.26 17.17
C CYS A 54 26.44 -7.84 18.04
N PRO A 55 26.10 -9.14 17.92
CA PRO A 55 24.89 -9.70 18.53
C PRO A 55 25.01 -10.06 20.01
N ILE A 56 26.16 -9.86 20.64
CA ILE A 56 26.39 -10.11 22.07
C ILE A 56 26.54 -8.77 22.77
N SER A 57 25.53 -8.35 23.54
CA SER A 57 25.55 -7.03 24.21
C SER A 57 26.59 -6.91 25.33
N ALA A 58 27.10 -8.03 25.85
CA ALA A 58 28.24 -8.05 26.78
C ALA A 58 29.59 -7.81 26.09
N ASP A 59 29.60 -7.82 24.76
CA ASP A 59 30.75 -7.50 23.94
C ASP A 59 30.67 -6.09 23.39
N LEU A 60 31.29 -5.17 24.12
CA LEU A 60 31.42 -3.78 23.71
C LEU A 60 32.81 -3.49 23.13
N SER A 61 33.54 -4.51 22.69
CA SER A 61 34.85 -4.35 22.06
C SER A 61 34.75 -3.62 20.73
N ALA A 62 35.88 -3.17 20.19
CA ALA A 62 35.97 -2.65 18.84
C ALA A 62 36.88 -3.54 17.99
N TYR A 63 36.44 -3.75 16.75
CA TYR A 63 37.08 -4.57 15.72
C TYR A 63 37.21 -3.72 14.47
N TRP A 64 38.41 -3.55 13.92
CA TRP A 64 38.52 -2.85 12.65
C TRP A 64 39.60 -3.42 11.75
N VAL A 65 39.39 -3.24 10.45
CA VAL A 65 40.29 -3.66 9.38
C VAL A 65 40.35 -2.56 8.31
N PRO A 66 41.37 -2.52 7.45
CA PRO A 66 41.43 -1.60 6.32
C PRO A 66 40.23 -1.78 5.40
N GLN A 67 39.57 -0.68 5.05
CA GLN A 67 38.48 -0.71 4.08
C GLN A 67 39.00 -1.07 2.68
N LEU A 68 38.30 -1.94 1.96
CA LEU A 68 38.63 -2.31 0.58
C LEU A 68 37.94 -1.37 -0.41
N TYR A 69 38.66 -1.01 -1.46
CA TYR A 69 38.16 -0.25 -2.60
C TYR A 69 38.38 -1.01 -3.90
N ALA A 70 37.51 -0.79 -4.89
CA ALA A 70 37.72 -1.21 -6.27
C ALA A 70 38.17 0.00 -7.09
N LYS A 71 39.36 -0.08 -7.70
CA LYS A 71 39.85 0.92 -8.64
C LYS A 71 39.09 0.76 -9.95
N PHE A 72 38.43 1.82 -10.41
CA PHE A 72 37.72 1.78 -11.69
C PHE A 72 38.71 1.75 -12.86
N LYS A 73 38.47 0.83 -13.80
CA LYS A 73 39.30 0.58 -14.99
C LYS A 73 39.43 1.81 -15.88
N ASN A 74 38.38 2.62 -15.93
CA ASN A 74 38.35 3.89 -16.66
C ASN A 74 39.21 5.01 -16.03
N GLY A 75 39.84 4.76 -14.87
CA GLY A 75 40.68 5.72 -14.16
C GLY A 75 39.94 6.83 -13.41
N THR A 76 38.60 6.76 -13.29
CA THR A 76 37.80 7.84 -12.67
C THR A 76 37.85 7.87 -11.15
N GLY A 77 38.49 6.89 -10.50
CA GLY A 77 38.67 6.85 -9.05
C GLY A 77 38.54 5.44 -8.47
N TYR A 78 38.05 5.39 -7.25
CA TYR A 78 37.88 4.18 -6.45
C TYR A 78 36.46 4.14 -5.86
N GLY A 79 35.81 2.99 -5.94
CA GLY A 79 34.53 2.73 -5.27
C GLY A 79 34.74 1.92 -4.00
N LEU A 80 34.04 2.27 -2.91
CA LEU A 80 34.07 1.52 -1.66
C LEU A 80 33.43 0.13 -1.86
N VAL A 81 34.15 -0.93 -1.49
CA VAL A 81 33.63 -2.30 -1.54
C VAL A 81 32.89 -2.59 -0.25
N GLU A 82 31.59 -2.82 -0.32
CA GLU A 82 30.78 -3.13 0.87
C GLU A 82 31.39 -4.30 1.67
N SER A 83 31.44 -4.12 3.00
CA SER A 83 32.08 -5.05 3.93
C SER A 83 31.24 -5.33 5.17
N HIS A 84 31.36 -6.54 5.70
CA HIS A 84 30.91 -6.92 7.05
C HIS A 84 31.93 -7.87 7.70
N GLN A 85 31.82 -8.10 9.00
CA GLN A 85 32.81 -8.85 9.77
C GLN A 85 32.17 -9.96 10.60
N ILE A 86 32.80 -11.14 10.61
CA ILE A 86 32.52 -12.21 11.56
C ILE A 86 33.70 -12.33 12.52
N VAL A 87 33.40 -12.32 13.82
CA VAL A 87 34.41 -12.41 14.87
C VAL A 87 34.32 -13.77 15.55
N TYR A 88 35.48 -14.40 15.73
CA TYR A 88 35.64 -15.72 16.29
C TYR A 88 36.47 -15.67 17.56
N TYR A 89 36.02 -16.38 18.59
CA TYR A 89 36.72 -16.59 19.84
C TYR A 89 37.03 -18.07 20.00
N GLU A 90 38.32 -18.37 20.02
CA GLU A 90 38.87 -19.71 19.94
C GLU A 90 39.74 -19.99 21.18
N PRO A 91 39.19 -20.63 22.23
CA PRO A 91 39.95 -20.88 23.46
C PRO A 91 41.25 -21.67 23.26
N ARG A 92 41.26 -22.67 22.36
CA ARG A 92 42.45 -23.49 22.02
C ARG A 92 43.28 -23.96 23.25
N PRO A 93 42.66 -24.64 24.23
CA PRO A 93 43.37 -25.14 25.40
C PRO A 93 44.42 -26.19 25.01
N THR A 94 45.51 -26.22 25.77
CA THR A 94 46.56 -27.27 25.75
C THR A 94 46.52 -27.96 27.12
N GLU A 95 46.91 -29.24 27.22
CA GLU A 95 46.72 -30.07 28.44
C GLU A 95 47.25 -29.41 29.74
N ASP A 96 48.29 -28.56 29.62
CA ASP A 96 49.00 -27.97 30.76
C ASP A 96 48.80 -26.44 30.95
N GLU A 97 47.99 -25.76 30.12
CA GLU A 97 47.84 -24.29 30.15
C GLU A 97 46.38 -23.84 30.26
N LYS A 98 46.06 -23.03 31.27
CA LYS A 98 44.74 -22.39 31.41
C LYS A 98 44.59 -21.24 30.41
N VAL A 99 43.51 -21.28 29.63
CA VAL A 99 43.11 -20.19 28.74
C VAL A 99 42.35 -19.13 29.53
N ILE A 100 42.74 -17.86 29.39
CA ILE A 100 42.10 -16.73 30.07
C ILE A 100 41.35 -15.81 29.10
N ALA A 101 40.33 -15.12 29.61
CA ALA A 101 39.71 -13.99 28.93
C ALA A 101 40.70 -12.84 28.76
N PHE A 102 40.42 -11.94 27.83
CA PHE A 102 41.22 -10.74 27.62
C PHE A 102 41.19 -9.82 28.85
N PRO A 103 42.33 -9.31 29.33
CA PRO A 103 42.33 -8.30 30.38
C PRO A 103 41.66 -7.02 29.87
N ASP A 104 41.02 -6.29 30.79
CA ASP A 104 40.30 -5.06 30.48
C ASP A 104 41.19 -4.03 29.78
N GLY A 105 40.73 -3.48 28.66
CA GLY A 105 41.47 -2.49 27.88
C GLY A 105 42.66 -3.02 27.09
N LEU A 106 42.84 -4.35 26.96
CA LEU A 106 43.84 -4.94 26.06
C LEU A 106 43.66 -4.39 24.63
N LYS A 107 44.76 -3.99 24.02
CA LYS A 107 44.87 -3.61 22.61
C LYS A 107 45.65 -4.68 21.87
N MET A 108 45.31 -4.98 20.63
CA MET A 108 46.14 -5.82 19.78
C MET A 108 46.11 -5.32 18.33
N LEU A 109 47.27 -5.43 17.67
CA LEU A 109 47.43 -5.23 16.25
C LEU A 109 48.01 -6.51 15.64
N ALA A 110 47.35 -7.06 14.63
CA ALA A 110 47.81 -8.26 13.92
C ALA A 110 48.03 -7.96 12.44
N GLY A 111 49.23 -8.25 11.93
CA GLY A 111 49.65 -7.95 10.56
C GLY A 111 50.50 -6.68 10.46
N ASP A 112 50.86 -6.29 9.24
CA ASP A 112 51.65 -5.08 8.99
C ASP A 112 51.04 -4.24 7.86
N PRO A 113 50.48 -3.04 8.14
CA PRO A 113 49.90 -2.15 7.12
C PRO A 113 50.88 -1.73 6.01
N LYS A 114 52.19 -1.87 6.22
CA LYS A 114 53.24 -1.44 5.28
C LYS A 114 53.73 -2.56 4.37
N LEU A 115 53.34 -3.81 4.60
CA LEU A 115 53.81 -4.94 3.82
C LEU A 115 53.20 -4.93 2.41
N ARG A 116 54.01 -5.18 1.38
CA ARG A 116 53.58 -5.19 -0.04
C ARG A 116 54.09 -6.41 -0.80
N GLU A 117 54.79 -7.30 -0.13
CA GLU A 117 55.37 -8.51 -0.71
C GLU A 117 55.15 -9.69 0.24
N LYS A 118 55.19 -10.90 -0.31
CA LYS A 118 55.01 -12.12 0.48
C LYS A 118 56.18 -12.28 1.45
N GLY A 119 55.87 -12.53 2.72
CA GLY A 119 56.84 -12.99 3.71
C GLY A 119 56.49 -14.36 4.29
N ASP A 120 57.36 -14.84 5.20
CA ASP A 120 57.35 -16.19 5.76
C ASP A 120 57.27 -16.23 7.30
N SER A 121 57.23 -15.08 7.96
CA SER A 121 57.05 -15.00 9.41
C SER A 121 55.68 -15.55 9.83
N ILE A 122 55.55 -15.91 11.10
CA ILE A 122 54.26 -16.38 11.63
C ILE A 122 53.19 -15.28 11.56
N GLU A 123 53.57 -14.03 11.77
CA GLU A 123 52.66 -12.88 11.65
C GLU A 123 52.16 -12.70 10.21
N GLU A 124 53.02 -12.85 9.21
CA GLU A 124 52.63 -12.75 7.80
C GLU A 124 51.78 -13.93 7.33
N LYS A 125 51.97 -15.11 7.92
CA LYS A 125 51.11 -16.29 7.68
C LYS A 125 49.78 -16.21 8.41
N ALA A 126 49.64 -15.31 9.39
CA ALA A 126 48.41 -15.10 10.13
C ALA A 126 47.35 -14.34 9.30
N ILE A 127 47.75 -13.73 8.19
CA ILE A 127 46.91 -12.96 7.28
C ILE A 127 46.71 -13.75 5.99
N THR A 128 45.46 -14.09 5.69
CA THR A 128 45.09 -14.85 4.48
C THR A 128 43.86 -14.27 3.79
N TRP A 129 43.66 -14.72 2.55
CA TRP A 129 42.55 -14.33 1.69
C TRP A 129 41.91 -15.58 1.10
N VAL A 130 40.58 -15.62 1.09
CA VAL A 130 39.80 -16.70 0.51
C VAL A 130 38.84 -16.15 -0.52
N CYS A 131 38.91 -16.73 -1.72
CA CYS A 131 37.94 -16.52 -2.77
C CYS A 131 36.68 -17.33 -2.45
N LEU A 132 35.54 -16.66 -2.30
CA LEU A 132 34.27 -17.35 -2.10
C LEU A 132 33.74 -17.75 -3.48
N ASP A 133 33.83 -19.04 -3.76
CA ASP A 133 33.32 -19.72 -4.94
C ASP A 133 32.78 -21.07 -4.48
N TYR A 134 31.47 -21.13 -4.25
CA TYR A 134 30.84 -22.34 -3.71
C TYR A 134 30.77 -23.48 -4.72
N ASP A 135 30.85 -23.16 -6.02
CA ASP A 135 30.83 -24.14 -7.09
C ASP A 135 32.24 -24.69 -7.38
N ASN A 136 33.28 -23.87 -7.17
CA ASN A 136 34.69 -24.28 -7.31
C ASN A 136 35.54 -23.76 -6.14
N PRO A 137 35.57 -24.46 -4.99
CA PRO A 137 36.32 -24.01 -3.81
C PRO A 137 37.81 -23.81 -4.09
N HIS A 138 38.35 -22.65 -3.71
CA HIS A 138 39.77 -22.31 -3.85
C HIS A 138 40.51 -22.43 -2.51
N PRO A 139 41.81 -22.81 -2.51
CA PRO A 139 42.62 -22.81 -1.30
C PRO A 139 42.92 -21.38 -0.82
N GLU A 140 43.19 -21.23 0.48
CA GLU A 140 43.62 -19.97 1.10
C GLU A 140 44.86 -19.39 0.40
N GLN A 141 44.89 -18.08 0.21
CA GLN A 141 45.97 -17.31 -0.42
C GLN A 141 46.59 -16.36 0.60
N GLN A 142 47.87 -16.00 0.45
CA GLN A 142 48.51 -14.97 1.30
C GLN A 142 48.35 -13.54 0.73
N GLY A 143 47.75 -13.38 -0.44
CA GLY A 143 47.46 -12.08 -1.06
C GLY A 143 46.10 -12.13 -1.76
N ILE A 144 45.62 -10.97 -2.24
CA ILE A 144 44.34 -10.90 -2.96
C ILE A 144 44.42 -11.82 -4.19
N PRO A 145 43.45 -12.75 -4.36
CA PRO A 145 43.43 -13.65 -5.50
C PRO A 145 43.48 -12.90 -6.84
N LYS A 146 44.24 -13.44 -7.79
CA LYS A 146 44.36 -12.92 -9.16
C LYS A 146 43.33 -13.54 -10.12
N PHE A 147 42.23 -14.04 -9.56
CA PHE A 147 41.09 -14.57 -10.29
C PHE A 147 39.80 -14.12 -9.62
N LYS A 148 38.70 -14.14 -10.37
CA LYS A 148 37.39 -13.65 -9.94
C LYS A 148 36.81 -14.51 -8.82
N CYS A 149 36.10 -13.86 -7.90
CA CYS A 149 35.49 -14.49 -6.73
C CYS A 149 33.97 -14.27 -6.75
N PRO A 150 33.22 -15.17 -7.39
CA PRO A 150 31.81 -14.94 -7.76
C PRO A 150 30.87 -14.81 -6.56
N ASN A 151 31.24 -15.29 -5.37
CA ASN A 151 30.44 -15.17 -4.16
C ASN A 151 31.05 -14.23 -3.11
N GLY A 152 32.10 -13.47 -3.46
CA GLY A 152 32.76 -12.52 -2.58
C GLY A 152 34.20 -12.88 -2.23
N LEU A 153 34.88 -11.97 -1.53
CA LEU A 153 36.27 -12.13 -1.11
C LEU A 153 36.32 -12.01 0.40
N ARG A 154 37.04 -12.92 1.06
CA ARG A 154 37.14 -12.94 2.51
C ARG A 154 38.58 -12.73 2.94
N GLY A 155 38.87 -11.60 3.58
CA GLY A 155 40.13 -11.36 4.28
C GLY A 155 40.09 -11.96 5.68
N GLN A 156 41.16 -12.62 6.10
CA GLN A 156 41.23 -13.39 7.34
C GLN A 156 42.43 -12.91 8.18
N VAL A 157 42.19 -12.65 9.48
CA VAL A 157 43.23 -12.16 10.41
C VAL A 157 43.26 -13.03 11.65
N ASN A 158 44.36 -13.74 11.87
CA ASN A 158 44.62 -14.47 13.11
C ASN A 158 45.43 -13.59 14.07
N PHE A 159 44.93 -13.38 15.29
CA PHE A 159 45.63 -12.61 16.29
C PHE A 159 46.58 -13.46 17.14
N PRO A 160 47.61 -12.84 17.72
CA PRO A 160 48.36 -13.39 18.84
C PRO A 160 47.44 -13.89 19.97
N MET A 161 47.86 -14.95 20.67
CA MET A 161 47.11 -15.52 21.79
C MET A 161 47.92 -15.64 23.09
N CYS A 162 49.18 -15.24 23.05
CA CYS A 162 50.05 -15.20 24.22
C CYS A 162 50.21 -13.77 24.67
N TRP A 163 50.06 -13.50 25.96
CA TRP A 163 50.21 -12.19 26.58
C TRP A 163 51.29 -12.23 27.66
N ASN A 164 52.14 -11.21 27.73
CA ASN A 164 53.24 -11.17 28.70
C ASN A 164 52.77 -11.09 30.16
N GLY A 165 51.47 -10.90 30.38
CA GLY A 165 50.84 -10.91 31.70
C GLY A 165 50.88 -9.56 32.43
N ILE A 166 51.44 -8.52 31.79
CA ILE A 166 51.75 -7.21 32.38
C ILE A 166 51.11 -6.08 31.57
N ASP A 167 51.46 -5.95 30.28
CA ASP A 167 51.17 -4.74 29.50
C ASP A 167 49.89 -4.89 28.67
N LEU A 168 48.95 -3.94 28.79
CA LEU A 168 47.73 -3.93 27.97
C LEU A 168 47.98 -3.45 26.53
N ASP A 169 49.09 -2.74 26.32
CA ASP A 169 49.59 -2.26 25.04
C ASP A 169 51.07 -1.90 25.22
N SER A 170 51.93 -2.31 24.29
CA SER A 170 53.36 -1.93 24.28
C SER A 170 53.55 -0.70 23.40
N SER A 171 54.68 0.01 23.54
CA SER A 171 54.95 1.22 22.73
C SER A 171 55.02 0.97 21.21
N ASP A 172 55.24 -0.28 20.81
CA ASP A 172 55.24 -0.74 19.42
C ASP A 172 53.95 -1.47 19.02
N HIS A 173 52.97 -1.54 19.92
CA HIS A 173 51.69 -2.25 19.78
C HIS A 173 51.78 -3.76 19.46
N LYS A 174 52.97 -4.35 19.59
CA LYS A 174 53.23 -5.75 19.21
C LYS A 174 53.93 -6.56 20.29
N SER A 175 54.96 -6.02 20.95
CA SER A 175 55.82 -6.79 21.86
C SER A 175 55.16 -7.27 23.17
N HIS A 176 53.96 -6.79 23.51
CA HIS A 176 53.21 -7.28 24.69
C HIS A 176 52.41 -8.56 24.42
N VAL A 177 52.22 -8.92 23.14
CA VAL A 177 51.55 -10.13 22.70
C VAL A 177 52.44 -10.96 21.76
N ALA A 178 52.19 -12.26 21.66
CA ALA A 178 52.94 -13.16 20.79
C ALA A 178 52.04 -14.26 20.20
N TYR A 179 52.36 -14.68 18.98
CA TYR A 179 51.81 -15.91 18.43
C TYR A 179 52.36 -17.11 19.22
N ALA A 180 51.53 -18.13 19.43
CA ALA A 180 52.00 -19.41 19.97
C ALA A 180 52.94 -20.09 18.96
N THR A 181 53.53 -21.23 19.34
CA THR A 181 54.40 -22.01 18.43
C THR A 181 53.72 -22.40 17.10
N GLY A 182 52.40 -22.36 17.02
CA GLY A 182 51.61 -22.40 15.79
C GLY A 182 50.60 -21.25 15.68
N LEU A 183 50.05 -21.08 14.47
CA LEU A 183 49.04 -20.05 14.19
C LEU A 183 47.70 -20.31 14.90
N ASP A 184 47.32 -21.58 14.99
CA ASP A 184 45.98 -22.00 15.43
C ASP A 184 45.98 -22.72 16.79
N GLY A 185 47.06 -22.51 17.54
CA GLY A 185 47.34 -23.15 18.82
C GLY A 185 48.84 -23.40 19.01
N GLY A 186 49.20 -24.12 20.06
CA GLY A 186 50.59 -24.34 20.46
C GLY A 186 50.87 -23.78 21.86
N SER A 187 52.14 -23.77 22.23
CA SER A 187 52.62 -23.29 23.53
C SER A 187 52.98 -21.81 23.45
N CYS A 188 52.73 -21.09 24.53
CA CYS A 188 53.18 -19.71 24.67
C CYS A 188 54.66 -19.65 25.10
N PRO A 189 55.35 -18.52 24.89
CA PRO A 189 56.69 -18.33 25.45
C PRO A 189 56.68 -18.51 26.97
N ASP A 190 57.79 -18.99 27.54
CA ASP A 190 57.88 -19.28 28.98
C ASP A 190 57.49 -18.06 29.83
N GLY A 191 56.55 -18.27 30.76
CA GLY A 191 56.04 -17.22 31.68
C GLY A 191 54.90 -16.37 31.12
N TRP A 192 54.50 -16.55 29.85
CA TRP A 192 53.40 -15.83 29.24
C TRP A 192 52.06 -16.51 29.53
N LYS A 193 50.99 -15.72 29.55
CA LYS A 193 49.62 -16.19 29.78
C LYS A 193 48.95 -16.45 28.43
N LYS A 194 48.29 -17.61 28.32
CA LYS A 194 47.51 -17.96 27.13
C LYS A 194 46.10 -17.39 27.21
N MET A 195 45.76 -16.52 26.29
CA MET A 195 44.43 -15.93 26.16
C MET A 195 43.58 -16.71 25.15
N VAL A 196 42.27 -16.50 25.19
CA VAL A 196 41.39 -16.87 24.08
C VAL A 196 41.90 -16.23 22.79
N LYS A 197 42.06 -17.01 21.72
CA LYS A 197 42.48 -16.48 20.43
C LYS A 197 41.30 -15.80 19.74
N ILE A 198 41.55 -14.66 19.13
CA ILE A 198 40.58 -13.98 18.28
C ILE A 198 40.95 -14.14 16.81
N PHE A 199 39.94 -14.35 15.97
CA PHE A 199 40.08 -14.51 14.54
C PHE A 199 39.00 -13.68 13.82
N TYR A 200 39.41 -12.85 12.85
CA TYR A 200 38.49 -12.03 12.04
C TYR A 200 38.31 -12.62 10.66
N GLU A 201 37.08 -12.55 10.18
CA GLU A 201 36.77 -12.67 8.77
C GLU A 201 36.09 -11.38 8.30
N ALA A 202 36.75 -10.64 7.42
CA ALA A 202 36.17 -9.49 6.73
C ALA A 202 35.69 -9.94 5.36
N PHE A 203 34.39 -9.89 5.14
CA PHE A 203 33.76 -10.25 3.89
C PHE A 203 33.58 -9.02 3.02
N TYR A 204 33.99 -9.11 1.77
CA TYR A 204 33.89 -8.05 0.78
C TYR A 204 33.04 -8.52 -0.41
N ASN A 205 32.04 -7.74 -0.77
CA ASN A 205 31.23 -8.01 -1.95
C ASN A 205 31.98 -7.57 -3.22
N VAL A 206 32.89 -8.43 -3.69
CA VAL A 206 33.77 -8.11 -4.83
C VAL A 206 33.20 -8.46 -6.20
N ALA A 207 32.23 -9.37 -6.28
CA ALA A 207 31.68 -9.87 -7.54
C ALA A 207 31.02 -8.76 -8.37
N GLN A 208 30.45 -7.75 -7.71
CA GLN A 208 29.91 -6.54 -8.37
C GLN A 208 30.97 -5.72 -9.13
N TYR A 209 32.26 -5.98 -8.90
CA TYR A 209 33.39 -5.32 -9.57
C TYR A 209 34.11 -6.24 -10.55
N ASP A 210 33.51 -7.36 -10.94
CA ASP A 210 34.09 -8.31 -11.89
C ASP A 210 34.39 -7.69 -13.27
N ASP A 211 33.66 -6.63 -13.65
CA ASP A 211 33.87 -5.88 -14.88
C ASP A 211 35.01 -4.84 -14.79
N GLU A 212 35.47 -4.53 -13.58
CA GLU A 212 36.61 -3.65 -13.34
C GLU A 212 37.97 -4.38 -13.45
N TRP A 213 37.95 -5.70 -13.65
CA TRP A 213 39.16 -6.47 -13.93
C TRP A 213 39.80 -6.06 -15.27
N ASP A 214 41.13 -6.04 -15.28
CA ASP A 214 41.91 -5.77 -16.50
C ASP A 214 42.79 -6.96 -16.84
N GLY A 215 42.24 -7.88 -17.66
CA GLY A 215 42.83 -9.20 -17.86
C GLY A 215 42.92 -9.96 -16.53
N ASP A 216 44.12 -10.41 -16.18
CA ASP A 216 44.40 -11.11 -14.92
C ASP A 216 44.68 -10.15 -13.73
N GLN A 217 44.50 -8.84 -13.92
CA GLN A 217 44.73 -7.84 -12.88
C GLN A 217 43.43 -7.48 -12.17
N HIS A 218 43.36 -7.75 -10.86
CA HIS A 218 42.20 -7.38 -10.06
C HIS A 218 42.12 -5.86 -9.80
N PRO A 219 40.90 -5.32 -9.63
CA PRO A 219 40.69 -3.90 -9.37
C PRO A 219 40.92 -3.52 -7.90
N PHE A 220 40.96 -4.50 -6.99
CA PHE A 220 40.92 -4.24 -5.55
C PHE A 220 42.19 -3.59 -4.98
N VAL A 221 41.99 -2.62 -4.09
CA VAL A 221 43.02 -1.85 -3.38
C VAL A 221 42.55 -1.64 -1.94
N LEU A 222 43.37 -2.00 -0.96
CA LEU A 222 43.14 -1.65 0.44
C LEU A 222 43.30 -0.13 0.63
N ALA A 223 42.60 0.47 1.59
CA ALA A 223 42.62 1.92 1.81
C ALA A 223 44.03 2.49 2.11
N ASN A 224 44.97 1.67 2.55
CA ASN A 224 46.40 2.00 2.71
C ASN A 224 47.19 1.98 1.37
N GLY A 225 46.50 1.88 0.23
CA GLY A 225 47.07 1.85 -1.11
C GLY A 225 47.59 0.48 -1.56
N ASP A 226 47.41 -0.58 -0.76
CA ASP A 226 47.92 -1.90 -1.10
C ASP A 226 47.03 -2.64 -2.11
N ARG A 227 47.59 -2.98 -3.28
CA ARG A 227 46.96 -3.85 -4.27
C ARG A 227 47.37 -5.31 -4.16
N THR A 228 48.31 -5.69 -3.30
CA THR A 228 48.76 -7.09 -3.21
C THR A 228 47.98 -7.87 -2.16
N GLY A 229 47.41 -7.19 -1.17
CA GLY A 229 46.70 -7.79 -0.04
C GLY A 229 47.59 -8.15 1.14
N PHE A 230 48.90 -7.91 1.06
CA PHE A 230 49.85 -8.24 2.14
C PHE A 230 49.80 -7.20 3.27
N GLY A 231 49.35 -5.98 2.98
CA GLY A 231 49.15 -4.91 3.94
C GLY A 231 47.84 -5.00 4.73
N PHE A 232 47.12 -6.13 4.60
CA PHE A 232 45.91 -6.36 5.38
C PHE A 232 46.28 -6.64 6.84
N HIS A 233 45.52 -6.06 7.76
CA HIS A 233 45.73 -6.20 9.20
C HIS A 233 44.38 -6.09 9.91
N GLY A 234 44.37 -6.43 11.19
CA GLY A 234 43.23 -6.20 12.05
C GLY A 234 43.67 -5.62 13.38
N ASP A 235 42.76 -4.86 13.96
CA ASP A 235 42.95 -4.17 15.22
C ASP A 235 41.83 -4.54 16.18
N PHE A 236 42.21 -4.67 17.45
CA PHE A 236 41.33 -5.06 18.53
C PHE A 236 41.49 -4.13 19.72
N LEU A 237 40.37 -3.60 20.24
CA LEU A 237 40.32 -2.95 21.54
C LEU A 237 39.26 -3.65 22.40
N ASN A 238 39.70 -4.27 23.51
CA ASN A 238 38.82 -5.05 24.37
C ASN A 238 37.79 -4.17 25.10
N GLY A 239 36.52 -4.57 24.99
CA GLY A 239 35.39 -3.98 25.73
C GLY A 239 34.46 -5.04 26.33
N TRP A 240 34.92 -6.30 26.42
CA TRP A 240 34.13 -7.37 27.02
C TRP A 240 33.87 -7.16 28.52
N ASP A 241 32.70 -7.61 28.96
CA ASP A 241 32.56 -8.09 30.33
C ASP A 241 33.48 -9.32 30.52
N VAL A 242 34.54 -9.13 31.30
CA VAL A 242 35.61 -10.12 31.48
C VAL A 242 35.09 -11.40 32.12
N ASP A 243 34.12 -11.30 33.04
CA ASP A 243 33.56 -12.46 33.73
C ASP A 243 32.67 -13.28 32.77
N VAL A 244 31.88 -12.60 31.93
CA VAL A 244 31.08 -13.24 30.88
C VAL A 244 31.99 -13.92 29.85
N LEU A 245 33.04 -13.24 29.39
CA LEU A 245 33.99 -13.81 28.44
C LEU A 245 34.73 -15.00 29.05
N GLN A 246 35.20 -14.92 30.31
CA GLN A 246 35.88 -16.03 30.96
C GLN A 246 34.95 -17.23 31.13
N ALA A 247 33.68 -17.01 31.51
CA ALA A 247 32.70 -18.08 31.59
C ALA A 247 32.47 -18.75 30.22
N ALA A 248 32.41 -17.97 29.12
CA ALA A 248 32.30 -18.51 27.77
C ALA A 248 33.56 -19.29 27.34
N VAL A 249 34.76 -18.81 27.69
CA VAL A 249 36.03 -19.49 27.45
C VAL A 249 36.07 -20.85 28.16
N ASP A 250 35.65 -20.89 29.42
CA ASP A 250 35.68 -22.10 30.24
C ASP A 250 34.60 -23.13 29.82
N GLN A 251 33.43 -22.66 29.34
CA GLN A 251 32.26 -23.53 29.14
C GLN A 251 31.91 -23.80 27.67
N CYS A 252 32.40 -23.01 26.72
CA CYS A 252 31.99 -23.09 25.30
C CYS A 252 33.16 -23.45 24.35
N ALA A 253 34.22 -24.02 24.91
CA ALA A 253 35.36 -24.52 24.14
C ALA A 253 35.08 -25.84 23.38
N ASP A 254 34.06 -26.60 23.79
CA ASP A 254 33.80 -27.99 23.37
C ASP A 254 33.10 -28.15 22.01
N LYS A 255 32.42 -27.11 21.52
CA LYS A 255 31.62 -27.12 20.28
C LYS A 255 31.84 -25.85 19.44
N ASN A 256 31.28 -25.84 18.23
CA ASN A 256 31.22 -24.65 17.37
C ASN A 256 29.86 -23.97 17.53
N TYR A 257 29.80 -22.90 18.33
CA TYR A 257 28.57 -22.14 18.56
C TYR A 257 28.47 -20.99 17.52
N PHE A 258 27.45 -21.00 16.66
CA PHE A 258 27.18 -19.98 15.65
C PHE A 258 26.11 -19.00 16.13
N ASN A 259 26.34 -17.68 15.99
CA ASN A 259 25.46 -16.64 16.53
C ASN A 259 25.12 -16.95 17.99
N SER A 260 26.17 -17.00 18.80
CA SER A 260 26.39 -17.90 19.94
C SER A 260 25.48 -17.76 21.17
N GLY A 261 24.21 -17.38 21.02
CA GLY A 261 23.19 -17.49 22.07
C GLY A 261 22.96 -18.91 22.57
N GLU A 262 23.44 -19.92 21.84
CA GLU A 262 23.45 -21.33 22.24
C GLU A 262 24.53 -21.65 23.29
N CYS A 263 25.56 -20.81 23.42
CA CYS A 263 26.54 -20.89 24.51
C CYS A 263 25.90 -20.31 25.78
N ALA A 264 25.71 -21.14 26.81
CA ALA A 264 24.93 -20.76 27.99
C ALA A 264 25.41 -19.44 28.66
N PRO A 265 26.72 -19.19 28.86
CA PRO A 265 27.22 -17.90 29.34
C PRO A 265 26.85 -16.68 28.48
N LEU A 266 26.67 -16.86 27.16
CA LEU A 266 26.41 -15.78 26.21
C LEU A 266 24.91 -15.56 25.96
N SER A 267 24.07 -16.55 26.27
CA SER A 267 22.63 -16.56 25.99
C SER A 267 21.88 -15.33 26.53
N ALA A 268 22.22 -14.86 27.74
CA ALA A 268 21.57 -13.71 28.37
C ALA A 268 21.89 -12.37 27.69
N SER A 269 23.01 -12.31 26.95
CA SER A 269 23.47 -11.12 26.23
C SER A 269 23.24 -11.24 24.71
N PHE A 270 22.71 -12.37 24.24
CA PHE A 270 22.48 -12.59 22.83
C PHE A 270 21.17 -11.93 22.37
N SER A 271 21.22 -11.25 21.22
CA SER A 271 20.05 -10.74 20.54
C SER A 271 20.05 -11.16 19.06
N ASP A 272 19.01 -11.89 18.65
CA ASP A 272 18.71 -12.17 17.24
C ASP A 272 18.27 -10.92 16.47
N LYS A 273 17.93 -9.85 17.20
CA LYS A 273 17.59 -8.52 16.66
C LYS A 273 18.78 -7.60 16.48
N ALA A 274 20.01 -8.05 16.71
CA ALA A 274 21.21 -7.25 16.43
C ALA A 274 21.30 -6.70 14.98
N PRO A 275 20.83 -7.40 13.92
CA PRO A 275 20.69 -6.79 12.59
C PRO A 275 19.73 -5.57 12.57
N GLU A 276 18.82 -5.47 13.54
CA GLU A 276 17.81 -4.42 13.69
C GLU A 276 18.22 -3.30 14.68
N THR A 277 19.26 -3.50 15.51
CA THR A 277 19.60 -2.57 16.61
C THR A 277 20.15 -1.22 16.14
N ARG A 278 20.52 -1.07 14.86
CA ARG A 278 21.07 0.17 14.26
C ARG A 278 22.15 0.84 15.13
N CYS A 279 22.96 0.06 15.86
CA CYS A 279 24.03 0.65 16.64
C CYS A 279 25.05 1.25 15.65
N THR A 280 25.09 2.57 15.61
CA THR A 280 25.95 3.35 14.73
C THR A 280 26.56 4.47 15.54
N THR A 281 27.77 4.88 15.18
CA THR A 281 28.32 6.16 15.64
C THR A 281 28.49 7.10 14.46
N GLN A 282 28.52 8.41 14.72
CA GLN A 282 28.80 9.38 13.67
C GLN A 282 30.31 9.36 13.37
N PRO A 283 30.71 9.51 12.09
CA PRO A 283 32.11 9.65 11.76
C PRO A 283 32.68 10.92 12.41
N GLU A 284 33.84 10.80 13.06
CA GLU A 284 34.58 11.94 13.60
C GLU A 284 35.35 12.68 12.51
N ILE A 285 35.72 12.00 11.43
CA ILE A 285 36.36 12.60 10.26
C ILE A 285 35.35 12.63 9.11
N ILE A 286 34.84 13.82 8.83
CA ILE A 286 33.86 14.04 7.76
C ILE A 286 34.61 14.18 6.43
N GLU A 287 34.66 13.10 5.66
CA GLU A 287 35.20 13.06 4.30
C GLU A 287 34.35 12.14 3.41
N ASP A 288 34.39 12.33 2.09
CA ASP A 288 33.72 11.42 1.17
C ASP A 288 34.51 10.11 1.09
N VAL A 289 33.82 9.00 1.30
CA VAL A 289 34.41 7.66 1.33
C VAL A 289 33.77 6.71 0.32
N MET A 290 32.64 7.08 -0.31
CA MET A 290 31.87 6.12 -1.12
C MET A 290 32.43 5.96 -2.53
N VAL A 291 32.66 7.08 -3.22
CA VAL A 291 33.29 7.10 -4.55
C VAL A 291 34.28 8.25 -4.59
N VAL A 292 35.57 7.90 -4.56
CA VAL A 292 36.65 8.86 -4.31
C VAL A 292 37.61 8.94 -5.49
N ALA A 293 38.04 10.14 -5.85
CA ALA A 293 39.05 10.33 -6.89
C ALA A 293 40.45 9.83 -6.44
N LYS A 294 40.72 9.87 -5.12
CA LYS A 294 41.94 9.38 -4.47
C LYS A 294 41.56 8.71 -3.16
N LEU A 295 42.28 7.66 -2.77
CA LEU A 295 42.03 6.99 -1.50
C LEU A 295 42.20 7.98 -0.32
N PRO A 296 41.30 7.95 0.69
CA PRO A 296 41.44 8.77 1.88
C PRO A 296 42.79 8.58 2.56
N GLY A 297 43.34 9.67 3.10
CA GLY A 297 44.73 9.71 3.59
C GLY A 297 45.78 9.97 2.51
N ASN A 298 45.37 10.22 1.26
CA ASN A 298 46.26 10.40 0.10
C ASN A 298 47.14 9.19 -0.19
N ASN A 299 46.62 7.98 0.00
CA ASN A 299 47.35 6.75 -0.29
C ASN A 299 47.29 6.43 -1.80
N PRO A 300 48.38 6.57 -2.58
CA PRO A 300 48.37 6.15 -3.98
C PRO A 300 48.34 4.62 -4.06
N ALA A 301 47.56 4.07 -5.00
CA ALA A 301 47.54 2.63 -5.23
C ALA A 301 48.91 2.15 -5.75
N SER A 302 49.46 1.08 -5.14
CA SER A 302 50.72 0.48 -5.58
C SER A 302 50.62 -0.06 -7.02
N ALA A 303 51.74 -0.12 -7.74
CA ALA A 303 51.73 -0.70 -9.09
C ALA A 303 51.54 -2.22 -9.02
N LEU A 304 50.67 -2.80 -9.85
CA LEU A 304 50.67 -4.24 -10.09
C LEU A 304 51.76 -4.53 -11.13
N ALA A 305 52.66 -5.47 -10.84
CA ALA A 305 53.75 -5.82 -11.76
C ALA A 305 53.19 -6.41 -13.06
N SER A 306 53.33 -5.69 -14.18
CA SER A 306 52.99 -6.17 -15.52
C SER A 306 54.23 -6.31 -16.41
N VAL A 307 54.39 -7.49 -17.02
CA VAL A 307 55.40 -7.80 -18.04
C VAL A 307 55.08 -7.06 -19.34
N SER A 308 56.08 -6.39 -19.91
CA SER A 308 55.98 -5.56 -21.12
C SER A 308 56.16 -6.36 -22.42
N PHE A 309 55.49 -5.96 -23.51
CA PHE A 309 55.92 -6.23 -24.89
C PHE A 309 55.64 -5.03 -25.82
N PRO A 310 56.40 -4.86 -26.94
CA PRO A 310 56.58 -3.56 -27.59
C PRO A 310 55.69 -3.29 -28.83
N ASN A 311 55.37 -1.99 -28.97
CA ASN A 311 54.90 -1.18 -30.10
C ASN A 311 54.68 -1.81 -31.48
N TRP A 312 53.58 -1.41 -32.15
CA TRP A 312 53.58 -0.78 -33.49
C TRP A 312 52.36 0.16 -33.70
N LEU A 313 52.68 1.40 -34.08
CA LEU A 313 51.98 2.52 -34.75
C LEU A 313 50.47 2.51 -35.14
N ASP A 314 49.84 3.64 -34.79
CA ASP A 314 48.78 4.46 -35.42
C ASP A 314 47.44 3.84 -35.91
N TYR A 315 46.34 4.14 -35.18
CA TYR A 315 45.13 4.80 -35.73
C TYR A 315 44.21 5.32 -34.60
N GLN A 316 43.35 6.27 -34.96
CA GLN A 316 42.71 7.31 -34.12
C GLN A 316 41.79 6.87 -32.96
N ASP A 317 41.81 7.74 -31.95
CA ASP A 317 40.93 7.91 -30.79
C ASP A 317 39.42 7.99 -31.16
N THR A 318 38.63 7.03 -30.66
CA THR A 318 37.18 7.18 -30.40
C THR A 318 36.76 6.22 -29.27
N THR A 319 36.58 6.73 -28.06
CA THR A 319 35.88 6.02 -26.98
C THR A 319 34.41 5.83 -27.37
N MET A 320 33.93 4.58 -27.41
CA MET A 320 32.50 4.27 -27.56
C MET A 320 31.75 4.71 -26.29
N PRO A 321 30.61 5.42 -26.39
CA PRO A 321 29.89 5.92 -25.21
C PRO A 321 29.15 4.81 -24.46
N SER A 322 29.41 4.68 -23.15
CA SER A 322 28.65 3.87 -22.19
C SER A 322 27.66 4.74 -21.40
N TYR A 323 26.67 4.11 -20.73
CA TYR A 323 25.67 4.85 -19.95
C TYR A 323 25.11 4.08 -18.74
N ARG A 324 24.55 4.79 -17.75
CA ARG A 324 24.02 4.21 -16.51
C ARG A 324 22.52 4.02 -16.53
N ARG A 325 22.03 2.98 -15.85
CA ARG A 325 20.61 2.78 -15.53
C ARG A 325 20.40 2.11 -14.18
N ILE A 326 19.25 2.33 -13.55
CA ILE A 326 18.83 1.62 -12.34
C ILE A 326 18.01 0.39 -12.73
N GLN A 327 18.27 -0.73 -12.07
CA GLN A 327 17.43 -1.92 -12.15
C GLN A 327 17.06 -2.46 -10.79
N VAL A 328 15.92 -3.14 -10.71
CA VAL A 328 15.49 -3.92 -9.57
C VAL A 328 16.17 -5.29 -9.64
N HIS A 329 16.94 -5.66 -8.64
CA HIS A 329 17.64 -6.94 -8.55
C HIS A 329 17.08 -7.84 -7.43
N THR A 330 16.24 -7.31 -6.54
CA THR A 330 15.45 -8.07 -5.57
C THR A 330 14.13 -7.38 -5.28
N TYR A 331 13.11 -8.12 -4.85
CA TYR A 331 11.82 -7.53 -4.53
C TYR A 331 11.78 -6.98 -3.11
N SER A 332 11.60 -5.66 -2.97
CA SER A 332 11.43 -5.01 -1.67
C SER A 332 10.65 -3.70 -1.77
N THR A 333 9.97 -3.34 -0.67
CA THR A 333 9.42 -1.99 -0.47
C THR A 333 10.50 -0.96 -0.12
N ASP A 334 11.69 -1.43 0.27
CA ASP A 334 12.89 -0.61 0.42
C ASP A 334 13.56 -0.48 -0.95
N PHE A 335 13.46 0.72 -1.54
CA PHE A 335 13.95 0.97 -2.89
C PHE A 335 15.46 0.77 -3.01
N THR A 336 16.23 1.15 -1.98
CA THR A 336 17.69 0.99 -1.96
C THR A 336 18.06 -0.49 -1.95
N LYS A 337 17.39 -1.30 -1.12
CA LYS A 337 17.62 -2.75 -1.09
C LYS A 337 17.22 -3.44 -2.38
N ALA A 338 16.20 -2.91 -3.06
CA ALA A 338 15.65 -3.53 -4.24
C ALA A 338 16.43 -3.22 -5.52
N THR A 339 17.21 -2.12 -5.55
CA THR A 339 17.75 -1.56 -6.79
C THR A 339 19.25 -1.35 -6.79
N GLU A 340 19.85 -1.50 -7.96
CA GLU A 340 21.27 -1.28 -8.23
C GLU A 340 21.45 -0.41 -9.47
N ILE A 341 22.60 0.25 -9.60
CA ILE A 341 23.00 0.99 -10.79
C ILE A 341 23.84 0.06 -11.68
N VAL A 342 23.44 -0.08 -12.94
CA VAL A 342 24.12 -0.85 -13.98
C VAL A 342 24.71 0.12 -15.01
N VAL A 343 25.94 -0.15 -15.44
CA VAL A 343 26.58 0.54 -16.57
C VAL A 343 26.42 -0.33 -17.81
N GLU A 344 25.73 0.19 -18.82
CA GLU A 344 25.58 -0.43 -20.12
C GLU A 344 26.73 -0.01 -21.05
N PRO A 345 27.36 -0.96 -21.76
CA PRO A 345 28.60 -0.71 -22.50
C PRO A 345 28.39 0.08 -23.80
N GLU A 346 27.18 0.10 -24.33
CA GLU A 346 26.82 0.76 -25.58
C GLU A 346 25.53 1.55 -25.40
N LEU A 347 25.43 2.70 -26.06
CA LEU A 347 24.16 3.41 -26.18
C LEU A 347 23.12 2.53 -26.88
N PRO A 348 21.84 2.57 -26.46
CA PRO A 348 20.79 1.85 -27.17
C PRO A 348 20.63 2.46 -28.57
N THR A 349 20.29 1.62 -29.54
CA THR A 349 19.97 2.05 -30.91
C THR A 349 18.47 2.19 -31.10
N ALA A 350 18.04 3.11 -31.95
CA ALA A 350 16.62 3.34 -32.21
C ALA A 350 16.11 2.34 -33.25
N GLY A 351 15.33 1.35 -32.79
CA GLY A 351 14.60 0.45 -33.68
C GLY A 351 13.51 1.18 -34.50
N PRO A 352 12.94 0.55 -35.54
CA PRO A 352 11.86 1.14 -36.32
C PRO A 352 10.69 1.63 -35.45
N GLY A 353 10.28 2.89 -35.63
CA GLY A 353 9.22 3.53 -34.83
C GLY A 353 9.63 4.06 -33.45
N ASN A 354 10.90 3.91 -33.06
CA ASN A 354 11.43 4.32 -31.76
C ASN A 354 12.40 5.51 -31.88
N VAL A 355 12.69 6.13 -30.75
CA VAL A 355 13.73 7.15 -30.58
C VAL A 355 14.59 6.82 -29.37
N VAL A 356 15.84 7.26 -29.37
CA VAL A 356 16.70 7.19 -28.18
C VAL A 356 16.75 8.58 -27.56
N VAL A 357 16.48 8.66 -26.26
CA VAL A 357 16.45 9.91 -25.49
C VAL A 357 17.59 9.90 -24.48
N GLU A 358 18.41 10.95 -24.50
CA GLU A 358 19.35 11.29 -23.42
C GLU A 358 18.59 12.00 -22.31
N ASN A 359 18.37 11.32 -21.18
CA ASN A 359 17.59 11.83 -20.07
C ASN A 359 18.38 12.87 -19.26
N ARG A 360 17.73 14.01 -19.05
CA ARG A 360 18.28 15.15 -18.28
C ARG A 360 17.52 15.37 -16.98
N PHE A 361 16.26 14.95 -16.92
CA PHE A 361 15.41 14.99 -15.73
C PHE A 361 14.68 13.66 -15.56
N LEU A 362 14.61 13.17 -14.33
CA LEU A 362 13.94 11.92 -13.96
C LEU A 362 12.81 12.23 -12.98
N GLY A 363 11.63 11.64 -13.18
CA GLY A 363 10.49 11.83 -12.28
C GLY A 363 10.34 10.66 -11.31
N ILE A 364 10.18 10.98 -10.03
CA ILE A 364 10.09 10.00 -8.95
C ILE A 364 8.65 9.91 -8.47
N ASN A 365 8.11 8.69 -8.46
CA ASN A 365 6.73 8.39 -8.18
C ASN A 365 6.61 7.30 -7.10
N ALA A 366 5.53 7.30 -6.32
CA ALA A 366 5.21 6.19 -5.42
C ALA A 366 5.05 4.84 -6.14
N THR A 367 4.80 4.87 -7.46
CA THR A 367 4.77 3.69 -8.31
C THR A 367 6.15 3.04 -8.50
N ASP A 368 7.25 3.78 -8.36
CA ASP A 368 8.59 3.22 -8.50
C ASP A 368 8.88 2.21 -7.37
N VAL A 369 8.39 2.45 -6.15
CA VAL A 369 8.42 1.47 -5.04
C VAL A 369 7.51 0.25 -5.29
N ASN A 370 6.40 0.43 -6.02
CA ASN A 370 5.58 -0.71 -6.42
C ASN A 370 6.30 -1.58 -7.47
N ILE A 371 7.13 -1.00 -8.33
CA ILE A 371 7.98 -1.74 -9.28
C ILE A 371 9.05 -2.52 -8.52
N THR A 372 9.67 -1.90 -7.50
CA THR A 372 10.69 -2.58 -6.69
C THR A 372 10.14 -3.71 -5.83
N ASN A 373 8.88 -3.67 -5.41
CA ASN A 373 8.28 -4.72 -4.57
C ASN A 373 7.60 -5.85 -5.39
N GLY A 374 7.95 -6.04 -6.67
CA GLY A 374 7.37 -7.09 -7.52
C GLY A 374 5.92 -6.83 -7.94
N GLY A 375 5.43 -5.60 -7.74
CA GLY A 375 4.11 -5.18 -8.19
C GLY A 375 3.96 -5.26 -9.72
N TYR A 376 2.71 -5.23 -10.18
CA TYR A 376 2.35 -5.30 -11.60
C TYR A 376 2.67 -6.62 -12.32
N GLY A 377 2.89 -7.71 -11.58
CA GLY A 377 3.07 -9.06 -12.16
C GLY A 377 4.45 -9.29 -12.76
N ARG A 378 5.47 -8.57 -12.29
CA ARG A 378 6.86 -8.80 -12.68
C ARG A 378 7.47 -9.80 -11.72
N THR A 379 7.70 -11.01 -12.21
CA THR A 379 8.14 -12.15 -11.39
C THR A 379 9.56 -12.61 -11.69
N THR A 380 10.26 -11.98 -12.63
CA THR A 380 11.61 -12.36 -13.06
C THR A 380 12.56 -11.17 -12.96
N LEU A 381 13.64 -11.34 -12.19
CA LEU A 381 14.69 -10.34 -11.96
C LEU A 381 15.86 -10.57 -12.94
N PRO A 382 16.61 -9.52 -13.32
CA PRO A 382 16.42 -8.12 -12.93
C PRO A 382 15.37 -7.37 -13.79
N VAL A 383 14.80 -6.30 -13.24
CA VAL A 383 13.75 -5.48 -13.89
C VAL A 383 14.22 -4.03 -14.05
N LYS A 384 14.15 -3.44 -15.25
CA LYS A 384 14.45 -2.01 -15.45
C LYS A 384 13.58 -1.10 -14.57
N CYS A 385 14.19 -0.10 -13.91
CA CYS A 385 13.55 0.76 -12.91
C CYS A 385 13.23 2.18 -13.42
N GLY A 386 12.27 2.86 -12.78
CA GLY A 386 11.81 4.21 -13.14
C GLY A 386 10.75 4.23 -14.24
N LEU A 387 9.91 5.28 -14.22
CA LEU A 387 8.73 5.38 -15.08
C LEU A 387 8.65 6.62 -15.98
N GLU A 388 9.25 7.76 -15.62
CA GLU A 388 9.17 8.98 -16.43
C GLU A 388 10.48 9.79 -16.44
N ALA A 389 10.73 10.44 -17.57
CA ALA A 389 11.90 11.28 -17.78
C ALA A 389 11.62 12.39 -18.81
N ALA A 390 12.49 13.39 -18.82
CA ALA A 390 12.60 14.37 -19.90
C ALA A 390 14.05 14.54 -20.32
N GLY A 391 14.27 14.73 -21.62
CA GLY A 391 15.58 14.64 -22.23
C GLY A 391 15.61 15.15 -23.66
N VAL A 392 16.73 14.90 -24.34
CA VAL A 392 16.96 15.30 -25.74
C VAL A 392 17.02 14.05 -26.60
N VAL A 393 16.33 14.06 -27.74
CA VAL A 393 16.39 12.96 -28.72
C VAL A 393 17.78 12.94 -29.35
N VAL A 394 18.49 11.82 -29.25
CA VAL A 394 19.85 11.65 -29.81
C VAL A 394 19.86 10.71 -31.01
N GLU A 395 18.86 9.85 -31.16
CA GLU A 395 18.70 8.95 -32.32
C GLU A 395 17.23 8.76 -32.68
N VAL A 396 16.94 8.59 -33.97
CA VAL A 396 15.58 8.38 -34.50
C VAL A 396 15.58 7.18 -35.44
N GLY A 397 14.73 6.20 -35.13
CA GLY A 397 14.59 4.98 -35.91
C GLY A 397 13.74 5.15 -37.17
N GLN A 398 13.82 4.17 -38.06
CA GLN A 398 13.09 4.17 -39.33
C GLN A 398 11.58 4.32 -39.12
N GLY A 399 10.93 5.20 -39.90
CA GLY A 399 9.47 5.40 -39.88
C GLY A 399 8.96 6.46 -38.89
N VAL A 400 9.85 7.07 -38.10
CA VAL A 400 9.52 8.24 -37.27
C VAL A 400 9.73 9.51 -38.10
N SER A 401 8.70 10.35 -38.21
CA SER A 401 8.72 11.58 -39.02
C SER A 401 8.41 12.87 -38.23
N ASP A 402 7.65 12.76 -37.14
CA ASP A 402 7.24 13.91 -36.32
C ASP A 402 8.29 14.35 -35.28
N ILE A 403 9.33 13.55 -35.09
CA ILE A 403 10.41 13.74 -34.10
C ILE A 403 11.76 13.64 -34.81
N LYS A 404 12.67 14.56 -34.48
CA LYS A 404 14.03 14.60 -35.01
C LYS A 404 15.07 14.65 -33.88
N VAL A 405 16.30 14.27 -34.20
CA VAL A 405 17.46 14.46 -33.32
C VAL A 405 17.56 15.94 -32.90
N GLY A 406 17.79 16.16 -31.60
CA GLY A 406 17.82 17.48 -30.97
C GLY A 406 16.47 17.98 -30.43
N ASP A 407 15.36 17.30 -30.69
CA ASP A 407 14.08 17.66 -30.07
C ASP A 407 14.09 17.38 -28.56
N ASN A 408 13.56 18.31 -27.77
CA ASN A 408 13.32 18.08 -26.34
C ASN A 408 12.04 17.25 -26.18
N VAL A 409 12.12 16.17 -25.41
CA VAL A 409 10.96 15.31 -25.18
C VAL A 409 10.79 14.94 -23.71
N ALA A 410 9.55 14.73 -23.29
CA ALA A 410 9.21 14.04 -22.04
C ALA A 410 8.45 12.75 -22.38
N TYR A 411 8.65 11.69 -21.59
CA TYR A 411 8.00 10.41 -21.85
C TYR A 411 7.75 9.62 -20.57
N SER A 412 6.87 8.61 -20.68
CA SER A 412 6.70 7.57 -19.67
C SER A 412 7.04 6.19 -20.25
N SER A 413 8.07 5.55 -19.67
CA SER A 413 8.47 4.19 -20.02
C SER A 413 9.22 3.55 -18.86
N ILE A 414 9.11 2.22 -18.77
CA ILE A 414 9.85 1.44 -17.78
C ILE A 414 11.34 1.50 -18.13
N GLY A 415 12.18 1.76 -17.14
CA GLY A 415 13.61 1.97 -17.36
C GLY A 415 13.97 3.45 -17.48
N ALA A 416 13.03 4.37 -17.22
CA ALA A 416 13.29 5.80 -17.30
C ALA A 416 14.40 6.26 -16.34
N PHE A 417 14.69 5.53 -15.26
CA PHE A 417 15.90 5.76 -14.47
C PHE A 417 17.12 5.21 -15.23
N SER A 418 17.43 5.85 -16.35
CA SER A 418 18.59 5.60 -17.21
C SER A 418 19.06 6.90 -17.82
N GLU A 419 20.34 7.00 -18.14
CA GLU A 419 20.88 8.16 -18.86
C GLU A 419 20.42 8.16 -20.31
N TYR A 420 20.23 6.96 -20.90
CA TYR A 420 19.68 6.79 -22.24
C TYR A 420 18.63 5.70 -22.25
N LEU A 421 17.53 5.95 -22.95
CA LEU A 421 16.50 4.93 -23.15
C LEU A 421 15.94 4.98 -24.56
N GLU A 422 15.84 3.80 -25.17
CA GLU A 422 15.01 3.60 -26.35
C GLU A 422 13.53 3.62 -25.94
N VAL A 423 12.76 4.50 -26.58
CA VAL A 423 11.33 4.67 -26.32
C VAL A 423 10.54 4.72 -27.62
N PRO A 424 9.34 4.14 -27.68
CA PRO A 424 8.46 4.34 -28.82
C PRO A 424 8.18 5.82 -29.04
N ALA A 425 8.36 6.31 -30.27
CA ALA A 425 8.15 7.72 -30.60
C ALA A 425 6.73 8.18 -30.19
N THR A 426 5.75 7.28 -30.29
CA THR A 426 4.35 7.49 -29.92
C THR A 426 4.11 7.71 -28.41
N LYS A 427 5.10 7.43 -27.55
CA LYS A 427 5.03 7.64 -26.09
C LYS A 427 5.77 8.90 -25.64
N THR A 428 6.34 9.65 -26.57
CA THR A 428 7.07 10.88 -26.27
C THR A 428 6.19 12.10 -26.56
N ILE A 429 6.50 13.19 -25.86
CA ILE A 429 5.85 14.47 -26.03
C ILE A 429 6.93 15.49 -26.36
N LYS A 430 6.77 16.22 -27.45
CA LYS A 430 7.66 17.34 -27.76
C LYS A 430 7.44 18.48 -26.78
N SER A 431 8.52 18.96 -26.20
CA SER A 431 8.54 20.16 -25.39
C SER A 431 9.24 21.29 -26.15
N PRO A 432 8.74 22.55 -26.08
CA PRO A 432 9.42 23.69 -26.70
C PRO A 432 10.80 23.96 -26.06
N GLU A 433 10.99 23.56 -24.80
CA GLU A 433 12.23 23.72 -24.04
C GLU A 433 12.53 22.48 -23.18
N LEU A 434 13.81 22.24 -22.88
CA LEU A 434 14.19 21.20 -21.94
C LEU A 434 13.92 21.69 -20.52
N SER A 435 12.83 21.23 -19.92
CA SER A 435 12.40 21.70 -18.59
C SER A 435 11.85 20.56 -17.74
N PRO A 436 12.19 20.52 -16.43
CA PRO A 436 11.66 19.51 -15.50
C PRO A 436 10.15 19.62 -15.31
N ALA A 437 9.52 20.75 -15.69
CA ALA A 437 8.07 20.95 -15.57
C ALA A 437 7.24 20.01 -16.46
N PHE A 438 7.85 19.44 -17.51
CA PHE A 438 7.18 18.51 -18.43
C PHE A 438 7.24 17.05 -17.96
N VAL A 439 8.17 16.69 -17.08
CA VAL A 439 8.30 15.32 -16.53
C VAL A 439 7.00 14.83 -15.91
N PRO A 440 6.41 15.51 -14.90
CA PRO A 440 5.24 15.00 -14.20
C PRO A 440 3.95 15.05 -15.05
N LEU A 441 3.98 15.63 -16.25
CA LEU A 441 2.82 15.59 -17.14
C LEU A 441 2.54 14.17 -17.64
N THR A 442 3.61 13.40 -17.88
CA THR A 442 3.56 12.09 -18.53
C THR A 442 2.95 11.01 -17.63
N VAL A 443 3.04 11.16 -16.30
CA VAL A 443 2.41 10.25 -15.33
C VAL A 443 1.39 10.96 -14.47
N CYS A 444 1.80 11.97 -13.69
CA CYS A 444 0.95 12.58 -12.67
C CYS A 444 -0.22 13.36 -13.28
N ALA A 445 0.03 14.28 -14.22
CA ALA A 445 -1.04 15.12 -14.76
C ALA A 445 -2.03 14.32 -15.62
N VAL A 446 -1.55 13.41 -16.46
CA VAL A 446 -2.41 12.49 -17.22
C VAL A 446 -3.24 11.62 -16.31
N SER A 447 -2.65 11.07 -15.23
CA SER A 447 -3.39 10.25 -14.27
C SER A 447 -4.48 11.06 -13.59
N ALA A 448 -4.18 12.27 -13.10
CA ALA A 448 -5.18 13.17 -12.52
C ALA A 448 -6.30 13.50 -13.52
N SER A 449 -5.94 13.81 -14.77
CA SER A 449 -6.90 14.17 -15.81
C SER A 449 -7.82 13.03 -16.19
N LEU A 450 -7.26 11.84 -16.45
CA LEU A 450 -8.05 10.64 -16.75
C LEU A 450 -8.92 10.23 -15.57
N ALA A 451 -8.37 10.26 -14.35
CA ALA A 451 -9.11 9.91 -13.16
C ALA A 451 -10.29 10.87 -12.91
N LEU A 452 -10.10 12.18 -13.01
CA LEU A 452 -11.18 13.15 -12.85
C LEU A 452 -12.27 13.00 -13.91
N GLU A 453 -11.90 12.71 -15.17
CA GLU A 453 -12.89 12.64 -16.27
C GLU A 453 -13.52 11.25 -16.45
N LYS A 454 -12.72 10.19 -16.43
CA LYS A 454 -13.18 8.83 -16.73
C LYS A 454 -13.72 8.11 -15.50
N ALA A 455 -13.08 8.27 -14.34
CA ALA A 455 -13.57 7.69 -13.09
C ALA A 455 -14.49 8.68 -12.35
N GLY A 456 -14.08 9.94 -12.23
CA GLY A 456 -14.82 10.97 -11.51
C GLY A 456 -16.03 11.51 -12.24
N GLU A 457 -16.04 11.46 -13.58
CA GLU A 457 -17.03 12.16 -14.41
C GLU A 457 -17.25 13.60 -13.91
N MET A 458 -16.13 14.28 -13.60
CA MET A 458 -16.13 15.60 -12.97
C MET A 458 -16.96 16.58 -13.78
N LYS A 459 -17.86 17.29 -13.11
CA LYS A 459 -18.66 18.36 -13.70
C LYS A 459 -18.15 19.71 -13.21
N THR A 460 -18.70 20.77 -13.78
CA THR A 460 -18.47 22.15 -13.35
C THR A 460 -19.36 22.50 -12.15
N ASN A 461 -18.93 23.42 -11.28
CA ASN A 461 -19.64 23.86 -10.07
C ASN A 461 -19.81 22.76 -8.99
N GLU A 462 -18.90 21.79 -8.94
CA GLU A 462 -18.86 20.76 -7.91
C GLU A 462 -17.96 21.17 -6.74
N THR A 463 -18.27 20.67 -5.55
CA THR A 463 -17.36 20.69 -4.39
C THR A 463 -16.39 19.52 -4.52
N VAL A 464 -15.14 19.81 -4.87
CA VAL A 464 -14.09 18.82 -5.14
C VAL A 464 -13.09 18.77 -3.98
N PHE A 465 -12.96 17.62 -3.34
CA PHE A 465 -11.94 17.38 -2.34
C PHE A 465 -10.71 16.68 -2.94
N VAL A 466 -9.51 17.17 -2.65
CA VAL A 466 -8.25 16.54 -3.09
C VAL A 466 -7.40 16.17 -1.86
N SER A 467 -7.15 14.88 -1.70
CA SER A 467 -6.19 14.37 -0.71
C SER A 467 -4.75 14.58 -1.18
N ALA A 468 -3.82 14.81 -0.25
CA ALA A 468 -2.42 15.10 -0.56
C ALA A 468 -2.29 16.17 -1.67
N ALA A 469 -3.09 17.24 -1.57
CA ALA A 469 -3.32 18.18 -2.67
C ALA A 469 -2.06 18.90 -3.16
N ALA A 470 -1.05 19.04 -2.29
CA ALA A 470 0.24 19.64 -2.63
C ALA A 470 1.27 18.62 -3.18
N GLY A 471 0.90 17.34 -3.31
CA GLY A 471 1.75 16.27 -3.84
C GLY A 471 1.73 16.20 -5.37
N ALA A 472 2.60 15.34 -5.93
CA ALA A 472 2.89 15.28 -7.36
C ALA A 472 1.65 15.14 -8.27
N THR A 473 0.72 14.24 -7.93
CA THR A 473 -0.56 14.09 -8.66
C THR A 473 -1.64 15.05 -8.16
N GLY A 474 -1.71 15.27 -6.84
CA GLY A 474 -2.74 16.11 -6.21
C GLY A 474 -2.77 17.54 -6.73
N GLN A 475 -1.60 18.12 -7.00
CA GLN A 475 -1.49 19.49 -7.51
C GLN A 475 -2.12 19.67 -8.91
N PHE A 476 -2.08 18.63 -9.75
CA PHE A 476 -2.75 18.67 -11.05
C PHE A 476 -4.25 18.46 -10.90
N ALA A 477 -4.67 17.58 -9.99
CA ALA A 477 -6.09 17.39 -9.71
C ALA A 477 -6.75 18.70 -9.22
N VAL A 478 -6.08 19.43 -8.33
CA VAL A 478 -6.49 20.78 -7.88
C VAL A 478 -6.65 21.73 -9.07
N GLN A 479 -5.60 21.88 -9.88
CA GLN A 479 -5.61 22.86 -10.97
C GLN A 479 -6.65 22.52 -12.04
N LEU A 480 -6.78 21.24 -12.40
CA LEU A 480 -7.78 20.78 -13.37
C LEU A 480 -9.21 20.98 -12.86
N ALA A 481 -9.45 20.73 -11.57
CA ALA A 481 -10.75 21.02 -10.96
C ALA A 481 -11.05 22.52 -10.94
N LYS A 482 -10.06 23.38 -10.62
CA LYS A 482 -10.22 24.84 -10.69
C LYS A 482 -10.48 25.33 -12.11
N LEU A 483 -9.76 24.81 -13.11
CA LEU A 483 -9.98 25.13 -14.53
C LEU A 483 -11.37 24.70 -15.02
N ALA A 484 -11.93 23.64 -14.44
CA ALA A 484 -13.31 23.22 -14.69
C ALA A 484 -14.36 24.06 -13.94
N GLY A 485 -13.96 25.09 -13.18
CA GLY A 485 -14.89 25.97 -12.46
C GLY A 485 -15.43 25.37 -11.16
N ASN A 486 -14.67 24.49 -10.51
CA ASN A 486 -15.07 23.85 -9.26
C ASN A 486 -14.60 24.61 -8.00
N HIS A 487 -15.29 24.36 -6.90
CA HIS A 487 -14.85 24.74 -5.55
C HIS A 487 -13.96 23.64 -5.00
N VAL A 488 -12.69 23.94 -4.75
CA VAL A 488 -11.66 22.94 -4.42
C VAL A 488 -11.23 23.06 -2.97
N ILE A 489 -11.32 21.94 -2.26
CA ILE A 489 -10.81 21.73 -0.91
C ILE A 489 -9.52 20.91 -1.03
N GLY A 490 -8.40 21.42 -0.52
CA GLY A 490 -7.11 20.74 -0.61
C GLY A 490 -6.52 20.42 0.75
N ALA A 491 -6.33 19.14 1.06
CA ALA A 491 -5.72 18.72 2.33
C ALA A 491 -4.20 18.50 2.19
N CYS A 492 -3.41 19.09 3.11
CA CYS A 492 -1.96 18.97 3.16
C CYS A 492 -1.41 18.96 4.60
N SER A 493 -0.12 18.68 4.74
CA SER A 493 0.54 18.32 6.01
C SER A 493 1.30 19.46 6.69
N SER A 494 1.40 20.64 6.08
CA SER A 494 2.18 21.77 6.59
C SER A 494 1.66 23.10 6.08
N ASP A 495 2.06 24.20 6.72
CA ASP A 495 1.62 25.55 6.35
C ASP A 495 2.30 26.02 5.06
N GLU A 496 3.54 25.61 4.77
CA GLU A 496 4.18 25.93 3.49
C GLU A 496 3.38 25.33 2.33
N LYS A 497 2.85 24.12 2.53
CA LYS A 497 1.95 23.48 1.56
C LYS A 497 0.61 24.18 1.46
N VAL A 498 0.10 24.74 2.55
CA VAL A 498 -1.11 25.58 2.52
C VAL A 498 -0.88 26.80 1.63
N GLU A 499 0.24 27.51 1.80
CA GLU A 499 0.58 28.67 0.96
C GLU A 499 0.79 28.27 -0.52
N TYR A 500 1.43 27.12 -0.76
CA TYR A 500 1.54 26.57 -2.10
C TYR A 500 0.16 26.29 -2.74
N LEU A 501 -0.77 25.67 -2.00
CA LEU A 501 -2.13 25.42 -2.49
C LEU A 501 -2.90 26.72 -2.76
N LYS A 502 -2.73 27.76 -1.94
CA LYS A 502 -3.29 29.08 -2.22
C LYS A 502 -2.75 29.65 -3.54
N SER A 503 -1.46 29.45 -3.81
CA SER A 503 -0.85 29.89 -5.08
C SER A 503 -1.40 29.18 -6.33
N LEU A 504 -2.00 27.99 -6.15
CA LEU A 504 -2.71 27.24 -7.18
C LEU A 504 -4.21 27.59 -7.27
N GLY A 505 -4.71 28.48 -6.42
CA GLY A 505 -6.10 28.90 -6.40
C GLY A 505 -7.05 27.95 -5.67
N VAL A 506 -6.56 27.12 -4.74
CA VAL A 506 -7.42 26.31 -3.86
C VAL A 506 -8.28 27.23 -2.99
N ASP A 507 -9.59 26.97 -2.95
CA ASP A 507 -10.54 27.79 -2.19
C ASP A 507 -10.45 27.52 -0.69
N ARG A 508 -10.27 26.24 -0.30
CA ARG A 508 -10.08 25.85 1.10
C ARG A 508 -8.90 24.89 1.27
N PRO A 509 -7.67 25.41 1.44
CA PRO A 509 -6.55 24.60 1.87
C PRO A 509 -6.68 24.26 3.37
N ILE A 510 -6.41 23.02 3.76
CA ILE A 510 -6.53 22.53 5.14
C ILE A 510 -5.20 21.88 5.54
N ASN A 511 -4.59 22.40 6.61
CA ASN A 511 -3.50 21.70 7.28
C ASN A 511 -4.09 20.70 8.28
N TYR A 512 -4.19 19.43 7.88
CA TYR A 512 -4.82 18.39 8.71
C TYR A 512 -4.04 18.04 9.98
N LYS A 513 -2.81 18.55 10.17
CA LYS A 513 -2.06 18.44 11.43
C LYS A 513 -2.47 19.51 12.46
N LYS A 514 -3.19 20.56 12.03
CA LYS A 514 -3.65 21.67 12.89
C LYS A 514 -5.17 21.73 13.02
N GLU A 515 -5.89 21.25 12.02
CA GLU A 515 -7.35 21.27 11.97
C GLU A 515 -7.90 19.83 11.88
N ASP A 516 -8.95 19.51 12.65
CA ASP A 516 -9.67 18.25 12.46
C ASP A 516 -10.45 18.32 11.14
N LEU A 517 -9.91 17.62 10.14
CA LEU A 517 -10.46 17.57 8.80
C LEU A 517 -11.95 17.15 8.79
N ASN A 518 -12.33 16.16 9.59
CA ASN A 518 -13.71 15.68 9.62
C ASN A 518 -14.66 16.73 10.22
N ALA A 519 -14.23 17.41 11.28
CA ALA A 519 -15.00 18.49 11.88
C ALA A 519 -15.14 19.70 10.94
N VAL A 520 -14.05 20.07 10.24
CA VAL A 520 -14.04 21.15 9.24
C VAL A 520 -14.99 20.82 8.10
N LEU A 521 -14.86 19.63 7.48
CA LEU A 521 -15.73 19.22 6.37
C LEU A 521 -17.20 19.23 6.78
N LYS A 522 -17.53 18.70 7.96
CA LYS A 522 -18.91 18.67 8.46
C LYS A 522 -19.50 20.07 8.69
N LYS A 523 -18.68 20.99 9.22
CA LYS A 523 -19.13 22.34 9.58
C LYS A 523 -19.24 23.27 8.37
N GLU A 524 -18.22 23.26 7.51
CA GLU A 524 -18.10 24.19 6.38
C GLU A 524 -18.84 23.69 5.13
N TYR A 525 -19.02 22.38 4.98
CA TYR A 525 -19.63 21.75 3.80
C TYR A 525 -20.82 20.86 4.18
N PRO A 526 -21.92 21.43 4.72
CA PRO A 526 -23.07 20.65 5.18
C PRO A 526 -23.80 19.88 4.07
N ASN A 527 -23.65 20.31 2.81
CA ASN A 527 -24.18 19.61 1.63
C ASN A 527 -23.29 18.45 1.17
N GLY A 528 -22.07 18.37 1.71
CA GLY A 528 -21.08 17.33 1.43
C GLY A 528 -20.20 17.61 0.21
N ILE A 529 -19.34 16.63 -0.09
CA ILE A 529 -18.38 16.63 -1.19
C ILE A 529 -18.98 15.90 -2.41
N ASP A 530 -18.98 16.54 -3.58
CA ASP A 530 -19.54 15.97 -4.81
C ASP A 530 -18.55 15.03 -5.52
N LEU A 531 -17.26 15.35 -5.42
CA LEU A 531 -16.18 14.54 -5.99
C LEU A 531 -14.95 14.57 -5.07
N ALA A 532 -14.41 13.41 -4.72
CA ALA A 532 -13.17 13.30 -3.97
C ALA A 532 -12.10 12.59 -4.78
N PHE A 533 -10.94 13.21 -4.89
CA PHE A 533 -9.72 12.64 -5.46
C PHE A 533 -8.85 12.07 -4.33
N GLU A 534 -9.02 10.78 -4.04
CA GLU A 534 -8.49 10.13 -2.83
C GLU A 534 -7.41 9.10 -3.16
N GLY A 535 -6.22 9.28 -2.58
CA GLY A 535 -5.06 8.40 -2.78
C GLY A 535 -4.24 8.12 -1.52
N VAL A 536 -4.70 8.60 -0.36
CA VAL A 536 -3.97 8.52 0.91
C VAL A 536 -4.44 7.33 1.74
N GLY A 537 -5.75 7.12 1.88
CA GLY A 537 -6.34 6.12 2.77
C GLY A 537 -6.50 6.58 4.23
N GLY A 538 -6.82 5.64 5.13
CA GLY A 538 -6.95 5.86 6.57
C GLY A 538 -7.95 6.94 6.99
N ASP A 539 -7.56 7.77 7.95
CA ASP A 539 -8.41 8.83 8.52
C ASP A 539 -8.83 9.90 7.48
N MET A 540 -7.99 10.13 6.47
CA MET A 540 -8.31 11.03 5.35
C MET A 540 -9.53 10.51 4.57
N PHE A 541 -9.46 9.24 4.16
CA PHE A 541 -10.57 8.57 3.46
C PHE A 541 -11.82 8.53 4.34
N LYS A 542 -11.67 8.27 5.65
CA LYS A 542 -12.79 8.27 6.60
C LYS A 542 -13.49 9.64 6.69
N ALA A 543 -12.74 10.73 6.73
CA ALA A 543 -13.29 12.09 6.77
C ALA A 543 -14.07 12.41 5.49
N VAL A 544 -13.54 12.02 4.32
CA VAL A 544 -14.26 12.14 3.03
C VAL A 544 -15.54 11.31 3.05
N LEU A 545 -15.44 10.04 3.43
CA LEU A 545 -16.58 9.11 3.49
C LEU A 545 -17.71 9.61 4.42
N ASN A 546 -17.36 10.26 5.53
CA ASN A 546 -18.33 10.84 6.47
C ASN A 546 -19.08 12.05 5.89
N ASN A 547 -18.45 12.78 4.98
CA ASN A 547 -18.92 14.06 4.47
C ASN A 547 -19.17 14.05 2.96
N ILE A 548 -19.36 12.87 2.36
CA ILE A 548 -19.71 12.75 0.94
C ILE A 548 -21.16 13.20 0.69
N ALA A 549 -21.37 13.96 -0.39
CA ALA A 549 -22.69 14.41 -0.81
C ALA A 549 -23.57 13.25 -1.27
N ILE A 550 -24.88 13.50 -1.37
CA ILE A 550 -25.78 12.59 -2.07
C ILE A 550 -25.36 12.55 -3.55
N PHE A 551 -25.22 11.36 -4.12
CA PHE A 551 -24.63 11.11 -5.45
C PHE A 551 -23.14 11.46 -5.59
N GLY A 552 -22.45 11.78 -4.50
CA GLY A 552 -21.03 12.07 -4.53
C GLY A 552 -20.19 10.88 -5.00
N ARG A 553 -19.02 11.18 -5.58
CA ARG A 553 -18.09 10.16 -6.11
C ARG A 553 -16.75 10.26 -5.41
N ILE A 554 -16.19 9.13 -5.01
CA ILE A 554 -14.82 9.03 -4.48
C ILE A 554 -13.99 8.26 -5.49
N ILE A 555 -13.05 8.94 -6.13
CA ILE A 555 -12.03 8.29 -6.95
C ILE A 555 -10.97 7.74 -6.01
N VAL A 556 -10.71 6.43 -6.09
CA VAL A 556 -9.57 5.78 -5.42
C VAL A 556 -8.51 5.49 -6.46
N PHE A 557 -7.43 6.25 -6.43
CA PHE A 557 -6.31 6.12 -7.38
C PHE A 557 -4.99 5.67 -6.73
N GLY A 558 -4.95 5.56 -5.40
CA GLY A 558 -3.79 5.15 -4.61
C GLY A 558 -4.17 4.83 -3.16
N ASN A 559 -3.21 4.34 -2.37
CA ASN A 559 -3.39 4.18 -0.93
C ASN A 559 -2.04 4.27 -0.19
N CYS A 560 -1.43 5.45 -0.23
CA CYS A 560 -0.06 5.65 0.23
C CYS A 560 0.16 5.38 1.72
N SER A 561 -0.88 5.41 2.57
CA SER A 561 -0.73 5.07 3.99
C SER A 561 -0.42 3.59 4.25
N HIS A 562 -0.55 2.71 3.25
CA HIS A 562 -0.44 1.25 3.39
C HIS A 562 0.79 0.64 2.67
N TYR A 563 1.73 1.45 2.17
CA TYR A 563 2.90 0.96 1.43
C TYR A 563 4.07 0.46 2.32
N HIS A 564 4.00 0.67 3.64
CA HIS A 564 5.02 0.21 4.60
C HIS A 564 4.39 -0.57 5.75
N GLY A 565 4.26 -1.90 5.61
CA GLY A 565 4.17 -2.89 6.71
C GLY A 565 2.97 -2.89 7.66
N ASP A 566 2.34 -1.77 7.98
CA ASP A 566 1.37 -1.61 9.08
C ASP A 566 -0.10 -1.79 8.68
N ALA A 567 -0.38 -2.58 7.65
CA ALA A 567 -1.75 -2.81 7.16
C ALA A 567 -2.67 -3.53 8.18
N GLY A 568 -2.15 -3.97 9.33
CA GLY A 568 -2.87 -4.77 10.33
C GLY A 568 -3.71 -4.00 11.36
N ASN A 569 -3.49 -2.69 11.56
CA ASN A 569 -3.99 -1.99 12.75
C ASN A 569 -4.93 -0.79 12.51
N GLU A 570 -5.36 -0.50 11.27
CA GLU A 570 -6.39 0.52 11.02
C GLU A 570 -7.82 -0.03 11.24
N PRO A 571 -8.77 0.74 11.81
CA PRO A 571 -10.14 0.27 11.99
C PRO A 571 -10.76 0.02 10.62
N GLN A 572 -11.19 -1.22 10.33
CA GLN A 572 -11.60 -1.55 8.98
C GLN A 572 -13.11 -1.31 8.80
N TYR A 573 -13.45 -0.48 7.82
CA TYR A 573 -14.78 0.12 7.70
C TYR A 573 -15.70 -0.57 6.67
N GLY A 574 -15.40 -1.78 6.17
CA GLY A 574 -16.06 -2.37 4.99
C GLY A 574 -17.60 -2.24 4.98
N TYR A 575 -18.28 -2.74 6.02
CA TYR A 575 -19.74 -2.57 6.16
C TYR A 575 -20.17 -1.10 6.27
N GLN A 576 -19.49 -0.30 7.12
CA GLN A 576 -19.82 1.12 7.34
C GLN A 576 -19.66 1.95 6.06
N GLN A 577 -18.67 1.61 5.23
CA GLN A 577 -18.43 2.20 3.92
C GLN A 577 -19.56 1.85 2.95
N ASN A 578 -19.90 0.56 2.82
CA ASN A 578 -21.02 0.11 1.99
C ASN A 578 -22.33 0.79 2.40
N ARG A 579 -22.60 0.84 3.71
CA ARG A 579 -23.80 1.48 4.27
C ARG A 579 -23.86 2.98 3.97
N LYS A 580 -22.74 3.70 4.06
CA LYS A 580 -22.68 5.14 3.71
C LYS A 580 -22.86 5.38 2.23
N MET A 581 -22.21 4.58 1.38
CA MET A 581 -22.40 4.64 -0.07
C MET A 581 -23.88 4.43 -0.42
N GLN A 582 -24.51 3.40 0.15
CA GLN A 582 -25.95 3.14 0.00
C GLN A 582 -26.79 4.35 0.43
N LEU A 583 -26.62 4.82 1.68
CA LEU A 583 -27.43 5.89 2.27
C LEU A 583 -27.27 7.25 1.59
N ARG A 584 -26.19 7.46 0.82
CA ARG A 584 -25.97 8.67 0.03
C ARG A 584 -26.19 8.45 -1.47
N SER A 585 -26.47 7.23 -1.91
CA SER A 585 -26.37 6.84 -3.32
C SER A 585 -25.05 7.32 -3.96
N ALA A 586 -23.99 7.34 -3.15
CA ALA A 586 -22.66 7.74 -3.55
C ALA A 586 -21.91 6.54 -4.15
N SER A 587 -20.82 6.82 -4.86
CA SER A 587 -20.01 5.77 -5.46
C SER A 587 -18.53 5.90 -5.09
N LEU A 588 -17.89 4.76 -4.89
CA LEU A 588 -16.45 4.62 -4.83
C LEU A 588 -15.98 4.00 -6.14
N ARG A 589 -15.06 4.67 -6.83
CA ARG A 589 -14.66 4.36 -8.20
C ARG A 589 -13.15 4.20 -8.24
N GLY A 590 -12.69 2.97 -8.46
CA GLY A 590 -11.27 2.70 -8.60
C GLY A 590 -10.74 3.24 -9.92
N PHE A 591 -9.49 3.70 -9.92
CA PHE A 591 -8.82 4.17 -11.12
C PHE A 591 -7.44 3.52 -11.28
N GLN A 592 -7.16 3.05 -12.50
CA GLN A 592 -5.87 2.54 -12.93
C GLN A 592 -5.61 3.00 -14.36
N ARG A 593 -4.59 3.85 -14.53
CA ARG A 593 -4.22 4.44 -15.83
C ARG A 593 -4.05 3.39 -16.93
N ARG A 594 -3.48 2.23 -16.60
CA ARG A 594 -3.21 1.14 -17.57
C ARG A 594 -4.46 0.63 -18.30
N HIS A 595 -5.67 0.90 -17.80
CA HIS A 595 -6.91 0.52 -18.46
C HIS A 595 -7.42 1.59 -19.45
N HIS A 596 -6.74 2.74 -19.60
CA HIS A 596 -7.10 3.85 -20.49
C HIS A 596 -6.03 4.21 -21.56
N PRO A 597 -5.35 3.25 -22.21
CA PRO A 597 -4.25 3.57 -23.12
C PRO A 597 -4.69 4.35 -24.37
N LYS A 598 -5.96 4.26 -24.77
CA LYS A 598 -6.50 4.96 -25.96
C LYS A 598 -6.82 6.43 -25.71
N ASP A 599 -7.19 6.77 -24.47
CA ASP A 599 -7.55 8.14 -24.09
C ASP A 599 -6.30 8.99 -23.81
N GLU A 600 -5.23 8.34 -23.35
CA GLU A 600 -4.02 9.00 -22.87
C GLU A 600 -3.39 10.04 -23.83
N PRO A 601 -3.23 9.78 -25.14
CA PRO A 601 -2.64 10.76 -26.05
C PRO A 601 -3.42 12.08 -26.12
N GLU A 602 -4.75 12.02 -26.15
CA GLU A 602 -5.62 13.20 -26.21
C GLU A 602 -5.47 14.04 -24.94
N HIS A 603 -5.54 13.39 -23.77
CA HIS A 603 -5.38 14.04 -22.48
C HIS A 603 -4.01 14.72 -22.37
N LEU A 604 -2.96 14.03 -22.82
CA LEU A 604 -1.60 14.52 -22.73
C LEU A 604 -1.35 15.73 -23.64
N GLN A 605 -1.82 15.69 -24.89
CA GLN A 605 -1.77 16.84 -25.81
C GLN A 605 -2.47 18.07 -25.22
N ARG A 606 -3.64 17.86 -24.61
CA ARG A 606 -4.38 18.95 -23.94
C ARG A 606 -3.61 19.52 -22.75
N LEU A 607 -3.00 18.67 -21.92
CA LEU A 607 -2.21 19.11 -20.76
C LEU A 607 -0.99 19.93 -21.17
N VAL A 608 -0.28 19.51 -22.22
CA VAL A 608 0.86 20.26 -22.78
C VAL A 608 0.43 21.64 -23.24
N LYS A 609 -0.69 21.73 -23.96
CA LYS A 609 -1.26 23.01 -24.38
C LYS A 609 -1.59 23.91 -23.18
N LEU A 610 -2.16 23.36 -22.11
CA LEU A 610 -2.47 24.14 -20.91
C LEU A 610 -1.21 24.67 -20.20
N VAL A 611 -0.11 23.89 -20.21
CA VAL A 611 1.19 24.36 -19.67
C VAL A 611 1.77 25.46 -20.56
N GLN A 612 1.75 25.29 -21.89
CA GLN A 612 2.21 26.29 -22.85
C GLN A 612 1.43 27.61 -22.76
N GLU A 613 0.12 27.53 -22.49
CA GLU A 613 -0.74 28.70 -22.26
C GLU A 613 -0.58 29.30 -20.86
N GLY A 614 0.25 28.72 -19.99
CA GLY A 614 0.42 29.16 -18.59
C GLY A 614 -0.79 28.91 -17.68
N LYS A 615 -1.78 28.14 -18.15
CA LYS A 615 -3.01 27.79 -17.41
C LYS A 615 -2.80 26.63 -16.45
N LEU A 616 -1.77 25.81 -16.66
CA LEU A 616 -1.38 24.71 -15.79
C LEU A 616 0.10 24.87 -15.40
N LYS A 617 0.38 24.80 -14.10
CA LYS A 617 1.74 24.87 -13.55
C LYS A 617 2.18 23.48 -13.11
N GLY A 618 3.28 23.00 -13.68
CA GLY A 618 3.97 21.80 -13.17
C GLY A 618 4.79 22.18 -11.95
N GLY A 619 4.21 22.07 -10.75
CA GLY A 619 4.96 22.31 -9.53
C GLY A 619 6.00 21.23 -9.31
N ILE A 620 7.24 21.67 -9.10
CA ILE A 620 8.37 20.82 -8.77
C ILE A 620 8.75 21.16 -7.33
N ASP A 621 9.10 20.16 -6.52
CA ASP A 621 9.72 20.44 -5.22
C ASP A 621 10.97 21.31 -5.46
N PRO A 622 11.16 22.44 -4.76
CA PRO A 622 12.34 23.29 -4.95
C PRO A 622 13.65 22.56 -4.63
N THR A 623 13.59 21.41 -3.96
CA THR A 623 14.73 20.53 -3.69
C THR A 623 15.07 19.72 -4.94
N VAL A 624 16.01 20.21 -5.76
CA VAL A 624 16.56 19.46 -6.89
C VAL A 624 17.67 18.54 -6.40
N PHE A 625 17.49 17.24 -6.60
CA PHE A 625 18.50 16.22 -6.33
C PHE A 625 19.36 16.01 -7.59
N GLN A 626 20.68 16.11 -7.46
CA GLN A 626 21.61 15.97 -8.59
C GLN A 626 22.28 14.59 -8.60
N GLY A 627 22.31 13.96 -9.77
CA GLY A 627 22.99 12.69 -10.02
C GLY A 627 22.19 11.45 -9.65
N PHE A 628 22.47 10.33 -10.32
CA PHE A 628 21.75 9.05 -10.16
C PHE A 628 21.73 8.50 -8.72
N GLY A 629 22.81 8.70 -7.96
CA GLY A 629 22.90 8.25 -6.56
C GLY A 629 22.01 9.02 -5.57
N SER A 630 21.33 10.09 -6.01
CA SER A 630 20.43 10.88 -5.17
C SER A 630 18.97 10.39 -5.20
N ILE A 631 18.64 9.44 -6.08
CA ILE A 631 17.29 8.89 -6.23
C ILE A 631 16.77 8.22 -4.94
N PRO A 632 17.57 7.43 -4.19
CA PRO A 632 17.14 6.91 -2.89
C PRO A 632 16.77 8.00 -1.87
N LYS A 633 17.58 9.07 -1.78
CA LYS A 633 17.32 10.21 -0.87
C LYS A 633 16.07 10.99 -1.25
N ALA A 634 15.81 11.12 -2.55
CA ALA A 634 14.60 11.74 -3.06
C ALA A 634 13.35 10.89 -2.75
N LEU A 635 13.47 9.56 -2.75
CA LEU A 635 12.41 8.65 -2.31
C LEU A 635 12.21 8.69 -0.79
N GLU A 636 13.26 8.68 0.04
CA GLU A 636 13.12 8.84 1.50
C GLU A 636 12.40 10.14 1.88
N ARG A 637 12.69 11.25 1.18
CA ARG A 637 11.99 12.53 1.38
C ARG A 637 10.51 12.47 1.01
N LEU A 638 10.13 11.68 0.00
CA LEU A 638 8.72 11.43 -0.33
C LEU A 638 7.97 10.79 0.85
N TYR A 639 8.65 10.00 1.69
CA TYR A 639 8.05 9.19 2.76
C TYR A 639 8.19 9.76 4.19
N ALA A 640 9.14 10.65 4.45
CA ALA A 640 9.44 11.18 5.80
C ALA A 640 8.37 12.10 6.46
N GLN A 641 7.09 12.06 6.05
CA GLN A 641 6.06 13.04 6.49
C GLN A 641 4.97 12.57 7.47
N LYS A 642 5.02 11.33 7.97
CA LYS A 642 4.10 10.87 9.03
C LYS A 642 4.87 10.08 10.09
N ASN A 643 5.07 10.70 11.25
CA ASN A 643 5.09 10.05 12.57
C ASN A 643 5.24 11.12 13.65
N ILE A 644 4.12 11.69 14.10
CA ILE A 644 4.00 12.35 15.41
C ILE A 644 2.58 12.06 15.94
N ASP A 645 2.57 11.36 17.07
CA ASP A 645 1.59 11.24 18.16
C ASP A 645 0.20 10.63 17.95
N ARG A 646 -0.04 9.55 18.73
CA ARG A 646 -1.36 9.03 19.07
C ARG A 646 -1.36 8.54 20.51
N GLU A 647 -1.78 9.37 21.45
CA GLU A 647 -2.36 8.95 22.73
C GLU A 647 -3.09 10.13 23.40
N LEU A 648 -4.41 10.03 23.60
CA LEU A 648 -5.12 10.25 24.88
C LEU A 648 -6.66 10.44 24.74
N HIS A 649 -7.35 9.67 25.60
CA HIS A 649 -8.64 9.88 26.27
C HIS A 649 -10.02 9.57 25.61
N ASN A 650 -10.63 8.52 26.19
CA ASN A 650 -12.06 8.26 26.33
C ASN A 650 -12.66 9.04 27.52
N ALA A 651 -13.96 9.42 27.45
CA ALA A 651 -15.02 9.05 28.43
C ALA A 651 -16.30 9.94 28.33
N ILE A 652 -17.40 9.32 27.87
CA ILE A 652 -18.78 9.18 28.45
C ILE A 652 -19.39 10.34 29.28
N ASP A 653 -20.62 10.80 28.94
CA ASP A 653 -21.84 10.56 29.76
C ASP A 653 -23.18 11.11 29.21
N THR A 654 -24.29 10.52 29.69
CA THR A 654 -25.70 10.56 29.20
C THR A 654 -26.68 11.20 30.21
N LEU A 655 -27.92 11.55 29.80
CA LEU A 655 -29.25 11.42 30.50
C LEU A 655 -30.13 12.72 30.54
N ARG A 656 -31.33 12.74 29.90
CA ARG A 656 -32.76 12.56 30.37
C ARG A 656 -33.38 13.80 31.08
N LEU A 657 -34.68 14.21 31.06
CA LEU A 657 -36.06 13.63 31.07
C LEU A 657 -37.09 14.68 30.52
N ALA A 658 -38.21 14.37 29.81
CA ALA A 658 -39.63 14.05 30.20
C ALA A 658 -40.43 15.24 30.84
N ALA A 659 -41.76 15.52 30.68
CA ALA A 659 -42.96 14.82 30.17
C ALA A 659 -44.20 15.78 30.02
N GLU A 660 -45.15 15.43 29.12
CA GLU A 660 -46.66 15.44 29.16
C GLU A 660 -47.49 16.74 29.49
N VAL A 661 -48.78 16.96 29.11
CA VAL A 661 -50.02 16.14 29.05
C VAL A 661 -51.10 16.76 28.10
N GLU A 662 -51.99 15.91 27.56
CA GLU A 662 -53.15 16.13 26.65
C GLU A 662 -54.48 16.61 27.32
N ALA A 663 -55.53 16.91 26.51
CA ALA A 663 -56.90 16.38 26.71
C ALA A 663 -57.92 16.58 25.53
N ARG A 664 -58.50 15.44 25.06
CA ARG A 664 -59.93 15.06 24.80
C ARG A 664 -60.83 15.83 23.80
N THR A 665 -61.85 15.26 23.11
CA THR A 665 -62.21 13.98 22.42
C THR A 665 -63.62 14.17 21.81
N SER A 666 -63.93 13.61 20.63
CA SER A 666 -65.31 13.16 20.30
C SER A 666 -65.36 12.04 19.24
N LYS A 667 -66.08 10.96 19.59
CA LYS A 667 -66.42 9.71 18.86
C LYS A 667 -66.36 9.73 17.32
N MET A 668 -65.52 8.85 16.74
CA MET A 668 -65.59 8.30 15.38
C MET A 668 -65.05 6.86 15.34
N SER A 669 -65.06 6.20 14.17
CA SER A 669 -64.64 4.81 13.98
C SER A 669 -63.14 4.59 14.25
N SER A 670 -62.80 3.58 15.04
CA SER A 670 -61.42 3.22 15.34
C SER A 670 -60.77 2.38 14.23
N PHE A 671 -59.46 2.47 14.11
CA PHE A 671 -58.66 1.58 13.27
C PHE A 671 -57.33 1.22 13.93
N ARG A 672 -56.72 0.13 13.47
CA ARG A 672 -55.48 -0.42 14.05
C ARG A 672 -54.27 -0.12 13.17
N ARG A 673 -53.13 0.12 13.81
CA ARG A 673 -51.82 0.22 13.15
C ARG A 673 -50.68 -0.30 14.01
N ILE A 674 -49.55 -0.62 13.38
CA ILE A 674 -48.30 -0.91 14.06
C ILE A 674 -47.55 0.40 14.33
N GLN A 675 -47.12 0.57 15.57
CA GLN A 675 -46.33 1.71 16.02
C GLN A 675 -44.98 1.23 16.57
N VAL A 676 -43.89 1.85 16.12
CA VAL A 676 -42.57 1.71 16.72
C VAL A 676 -42.52 2.55 17.99
N HIS A 677 -42.26 1.92 19.13
CA HIS A 677 -42.23 2.57 20.45
C HIS A 677 -40.86 2.49 21.13
N THR A 678 -39.93 1.71 20.59
CA THR A 678 -38.52 1.67 21.02
C THR A 678 -37.61 1.34 19.84
N TRP A 679 -36.39 1.86 19.84
CA TRP A 679 -35.42 1.53 18.81
C TRP A 679 -34.86 0.13 19.05
N SER A 680 -35.04 -0.78 18.11
CA SER A 680 -34.47 -2.12 18.19
C SER A 680 -34.38 -2.79 16.81
N THR A 681 -33.38 -3.65 16.64
CA THR A 681 -33.30 -4.60 15.54
C THR A 681 -34.27 -5.78 15.69
N ASN A 682 -34.86 -5.98 16.88
CA ASN A 682 -35.91 -6.97 17.08
C ASN A 682 -37.28 -6.33 16.85
N PHE A 683 -37.94 -6.67 15.74
CA PHE A 683 -39.20 -6.05 15.33
C PHE A 683 -40.31 -6.21 16.39
N ARG A 684 -40.43 -7.40 17.01
CA ARG A 684 -41.43 -7.67 18.07
C ARG A 684 -41.21 -6.80 19.30
N LYS A 685 -39.97 -6.56 19.68
CA LYS A 685 -39.62 -5.68 20.81
C LYS A 685 -39.81 -4.21 20.46
N ALA A 686 -39.57 -3.84 19.21
CA ALA A 686 -39.64 -2.46 18.75
C ALA A 686 -41.07 -1.95 18.57
N THR A 687 -42.01 -2.85 18.31
CA THR A 687 -43.34 -2.51 17.81
C THR A 687 -44.48 -3.01 18.69
N LYS A 688 -45.60 -2.29 18.65
CA LYS A 688 -46.88 -2.69 19.24
C LYS A 688 -48.02 -2.32 18.30
N ILE A 689 -49.12 -3.06 18.37
CA ILE A 689 -50.37 -2.65 17.73
C ILE A 689 -51.03 -1.58 18.61
N VAL A 690 -51.42 -0.47 18.00
CA VAL A 690 -52.20 0.59 18.64
C VAL A 690 -53.54 0.74 17.94
N VAL A 691 -54.53 1.20 18.69
CA VAL A 691 -55.88 1.46 18.21
C VAL A 691 -56.07 2.97 18.22
N ASP A 692 -56.14 3.58 17.05
CA ASP A 692 -56.53 4.99 16.92
C ASP A 692 -58.05 5.06 16.94
N GLN A 693 -58.59 6.07 17.65
CA GLN A 693 -60.02 6.18 17.88
C GLN A 693 -60.76 6.87 16.74
N GLU A 694 -60.06 7.50 15.80
CA GLU A 694 -60.65 8.32 14.75
C GLU A 694 -59.89 8.11 13.43
N LEU A 695 -60.63 7.89 12.33
CA LEU A 695 -60.08 7.97 10.98
C LEU A 695 -59.97 9.45 10.58
N PRO A 696 -58.75 10.03 10.48
CA PRO A 696 -58.62 11.45 10.18
C PRO A 696 -59.05 11.75 8.74
N LYS A 697 -59.65 12.93 8.53
CA LYS A 697 -59.85 13.44 7.17
C LYS A 697 -58.49 13.68 6.52
N PRO A 698 -58.26 13.24 5.28
CA PRO A 698 -57.00 13.49 4.60
C PRO A 698 -56.78 15.00 4.42
N VAL A 699 -55.55 15.46 4.60
CA VAL A 699 -55.17 16.86 4.38
C VAL A 699 -55.15 17.18 2.88
N ALA A 700 -55.19 18.46 2.53
CA ALA A 700 -55.19 18.91 1.13
C ALA A 700 -54.10 18.21 0.29
N GLY A 701 -54.50 17.66 -0.86
CA GLY A 701 -53.61 16.88 -1.74
C GLY A 701 -53.42 15.41 -1.38
N ASN A 702 -54.03 14.91 -0.30
CA ASN A 702 -53.97 13.52 0.13
C ASN A 702 -55.29 12.77 -0.04
N VAL A 703 -55.21 11.45 0.05
CA VAL A 703 -56.34 10.52 0.13
C VAL A 703 -56.15 9.59 1.34
N MET A 704 -57.24 9.09 1.90
CA MET A 704 -57.22 8.00 2.86
C MET A 704 -57.43 6.68 2.12
N VAL A 705 -56.50 5.74 2.27
CA VAL A 705 -56.57 4.42 1.66
C VAL A 705 -56.89 3.39 2.74
N LYS A 706 -57.92 2.57 2.51
CA LYS A 706 -58.20 1.36 3.29
C LYS A 706 -57.36 0.22 2.75
N ASN A 707 -56.38 -0.23 3.52
CA ASN A 707 -55.44 -1.24 3.08
C ASN A 707 -56.07 -2.63 3.12
N HIS A 708 -55.80 -3.42 2.08
CA HIS A 708 -56.18 -4.82 1.97
C HIS A 708 -54.97 -5.74 1.85
N PHE A 709 -53.87 -5.22 1.30
CA PHE A 709 -52.62 -5.96 1.19
C PHE A 709 -51.44 -5.07 1.58
N LEU A 710 -50.48 -5.62 2.32
CA LEU A 710 -49.27 -4.91 2.77
C LEU A 710 -48.02 -5.66 2.33
N GLY A 711 -46.96 -4.93 1.96
CA GLY A 711 -45.67 -5.53 1.60
C GLY A 711 -44.68 -5.56 2.76
N ILE A 712 -44.05 -6.72 3.00
CA ILE A 712 -42.94 -6.84 3.96
C ILE A 712 -41.61 -6.56 3.26
N ASN A 713 -40.76 -5.77 3.91
CA ASN A 713 -39.46 -5.34 3.39
C ASN A 713 -38.36 -5.66 4.40
N ALA A 714 -37.19 -6.10 3.91
CA ALA A 714 -36.02 -6.30 4.78
C ALA A 714 -35.65 -5.02 5.56
N THR A 715 -35.95 -3.84 5.00
CA THR A 715 -35.64 -2.58 5.66
C THR A 715 -36.61 -2.18 6.77
N ASP A 716 -37.70 -2.92 6.99
CA ASP A 716 -38.61 -2.66 8.10
C ASP A 716 -37.87 -2.71 9.44
N ILE A 717 -36.84 -3.57 9.58
CA ILE A 717 -35.96 -3.58 10.77
C ILE A 717 -35.04 -2.36 10.86
N ASN A 718 -34.54 -1.84 9.73
CA ASN A 718 -33.76 -0.59 9.76
C ASN A 718 -34.62 0.60 10.18
N ILE A 719 -35.92 0.59 9.83
CA ILE A 719 -36.88 1.59 10.31
C ILE A 719 -37.05 1.46 11.82
N THR A 720 -37.25 0.25 12.35
CA THR A 720 -37.42 0.04 13.79
C THR A 720 -36.17 0.26 14.61
N ASN A 721 -34.97 0.23 14.01
CA ASN A 721 -33.70 0.53 14.69
C ASN A 721 -33.21 1.97 14.47
N GLY A 722 -34.01 2.86 13.87
CA GLY A 722 -33.61 4.26 13.63
C GLY A 722 -32.49 4.43 12.60
N GLY A 723 -32.19 3.40 11.80
CA GLY A 723 -31.06 3.33 10.85
C GLY A 723 -31.13 4.30 9.66
N TYR A 724 -32.12 5.19 9.66
CA TYR A 724 -32.32 6.28 8.70
C TYR A 724 -32.18 7.66 9.35
N GLY A 725 -31.57 7.75 10.54
CA GLY A 725 -31.28 9.02 11.21
C GLY A 725 -32.50 9.65 11.92
N ARG A 726 -33.50 8.85 12.28
CA ARG A 726 -34.67 9.32 13.03
C ARG A 726 -34.34 9.41 14.52
N THR A 727 -34.71 10.53 15.14
CA THR A 727 -34.32 10.86 16.52
C THR A 727 -35.47 10.82 17.52
N SER A 728 -36.73 10.73 17.05
CA SER A 728 -37.92 10.74 17.93
C SER A 728 -38.80 9.50 17.73
N LEU A 729 -39.39 9.07 18.84
CA LEU A 729 -40.41 8.02 18.93
C LEU A 729 -41.66 8.59 19.61
N PRO A 730 -42.85 8.02 19.39
CA PRO A 730 -43.12 6.88 18.51
C PRO A 730 -43.21 7.26 17.01
N ILE A 731 -43.01 6.29 16.12
CA ILE A 731 -43.20 6.46 14.66
C ILE A 731 -44.04 5.33 14.05
N ASN A 732 -44.67 5.60 12.90
CA ASN A 732 -45.31 4.56 12.08
C ASN A 732 -44.27 3.82 11.22
N CYS A 733 -44.58 2.58 10.82
CA CYS A 733 -43.71 1.73 9.98
C CYS A 733 -44.49 1.02 8.86
N GLY A 734 -43.77 0.28 8.00
CA GLY A 734 -44.30 -0.28 6.75
C GLY A 734 -44.24 0.70 5.59
N LEU A 735 -43.88 0.23 4.40
CA LEU A 735 -43.52 1.11 3.27
C LEU A 735 -44.50 1.09 2.09
N GLU A 736 -45.35 0.07 1.98
CA GLU A 736 -46.21 -0.09 0.81
C GLU A 736 -47.48 -0.85 1.13
N GLY A 737 -48.55 -0.49 0.41
CA GLY A 737 -49.87 -1.08 0.55
C GLY A 737 -50.66 -1.03 -0.76
N VAL A 738 -51.64 -1.91 -0.85
CA VAL A 738 -52.69 -1.89 -1.88
C VAL A 738 -54.03 -1.88 -1.17
N GLY A 739 -54.92 -1.00 -1.62
CA GLY A 739 -56.18 -0.75 -0.94
C GLY A 739 -57.21 -0.07 -1.83
N VAL A 740 -58.28 0.37 -1.19
CA VAL A 740 -59.37 1.14 -1.80
C VAL A 740 -59.35 2.54 -1.22
N VAL A 741 -59.53 3.57 -2.05
CA VAL A 741 -59.65 4.95 -1.60
C VAL A 741 -60.94 5.10 -0.80
N GLU A 742 -60.82 5.36 0.50
CA GLU A 742 -61.93 5.52 1.43
C GLU A 742 -62.46 6.97 1.43
N SER A 743 -61.55 7.95 1.40
CA SER A 743 -61.89 9.37 1.30
C SER A 743 -60.80 10.16 0.59
N VAL A 744 -61.17 11.30 0.01
CA VAL A 744 -60.26 12.22 -0.69
C VAL A 744 -60.35 13.59 -0.05
N ALA A 745 -59.23 14.32 -0.01
CA ALA A 745 -59.24 15.70 0.46
C ALA A 745 -59.95 16.63 -0.53
N GLU A 746 -60.44 17.76 -0.03
CA GLU A 746 -61.04 18.79 -0.88
C GLU A 746 -60.04 19.28 -1.93
N GLY A 747 -60.48 19.34 -3.20
CA GLY A 747 -59.65 19.76 -4.34
C GLY A 747 -58.88 18.62 -5.05
N VAL A 748 -58.87 17.40 -4.51
CA VAL A 748 -58.35 16.20 -5.20
C VAL A 748 -59.34 15.75 -6.28
N THR A 749 -58.88 15.63 -7.53
CA THR A 749 -59.74 15.29 -8.69
C THR A 749 -59.19 14.14 -9.55
N ASP A 750 -57.91 13.83 -9.41
CA ASP A 750 -57.18 12.80 -10.13
C ASP A 750 -57.43 11.38 -9.59
N VAL A 751 -57.95 11.27 -8.35
CA VAL A 751 -58.29 10.01 -7.68
C VAL A 751 -59.69 10.14 -7.04
N SER A 752 -60.50 9.08 -7.11
CA SER A 752 -61.87 9.05 -6.58
C SER A 752 -62.06 7.97 -5.50
N VAL A 753 -63.01 8.20 -4.59
CA VAL A 753 -63.45 7.21 -3.61
C VAL A 753 -63.91 5.93 -4.30
N GLY A 754 -63.52 4.77 -3.77
CA GLY A 754 -63.80 3.46 -4.34
C GLY A 754 -62.77 2.96 -5.36
N GLU A 755 -61.84 3.81 -5.84
CA GLU A 755 -60.77 3.36 -6.73
C GLU A 755 -59.77 2.47 -5.99
N THR A 756 -59.30 1.42 -6.69
CA THR A 756 -58.23 0.55 -6.19
C THR A 756 -56.87 1.16 -6.50
N VAL A 757 -56.03 1.24 -5.47
CA VAL A 757 -54.76 1.97 -5.52
C VAL A 757 -53.65 1.19 -4.84
N ALA A 758 -52.45 1.31 -5.41
CA ALA A 758 -51.20 0.89 -4.80
C ALA A 758 -50.37 2.12 -4.47
N TYR A 759 -49.54 2.04 -3.43
CA TYR A 759 -48.68 3.16 -3.04
C TYR A 759 -47.40 2.73 -2.33
N GLN A 760 -46.41 3.62 -2.37
CA GLN A 760 -45.23 3.58 -1.51
C GLN A 760 -45.25 4.77 -0.55
N HIS A 761 -45.56 4.51 0.73
CA HIS A 761 -45.64 5.52 1.77
C HIS A 761 -45.35 4.90 3.14
N LEU A 762 -44.59 5.63 3.97
CA LEU A 762 -44.30 5.16 5.32
C LEU A 762 -45.56 5.19 6.18
N GLY A 763 -45.78 4.12 6.95
CA GLY A 763 -46.95 3.97 7.81
C GLY A 763 -47.99 3.00 7.25
N ALA A 764 -47.63 2.27 6.18
CA ALA A 764 -48.52 1.31 5.53
C ALA A 764 -48.95 0.16 6.45
N PHE A 765 -48.23 -0.15 7.54
CA PHE A 765 -48.66 -1.18 8.50
C PHE A 765 -49.82 -0.69 9.37
N ALA A 766 -50.95 -0.44 8.73
CA ALA A 766 -52.18 0.09 9.28
C ALA A 766 -53.37 -0.39 8.43
N GLU A 767 -54.55 -0.48 9.05
CA GLU A 767 -55.80 -0.76 8.32
C GLU A 767 -56.18 0.39 7.38
N TYR A 768 -55.83 1.63 7.74
CA TYR A 768 -55.98 2.81 6.90
C TYR A 768 -54.69 3.62 6.88
N THR A 769 -54.35 4.20 5.74
CA THR A 769 -53.16 5.05 5.58
C THR A 769 -53.51 6.28 4.78
N GLU A 770 -53.16 7.44 5.31
CA GLU A 770 -53.20 8.68 4.55
C GLU A 770 -52.01 8.76 3.59
N VAL A 771 -52.27 9.01 2.31
CA VAL A 771 -51.26 8.98 1.25
C VAL A 771 -51.41 10.20 0.34
N PRO A 772 -50.31 10.91 0.02
CA PRO A 772 -50.33 11.94 -1.01
C PRO A 772 -50.75 11.37 -2.37
N THR A 773 -51.65 12.06 -3.06
CA THR A 773 -52.12 11.70 -4.42
C THR A 773 -50.97 11.46 -5.39
N ALA A 774 -49.90 12.26 -5.31
CA ALA A 774 -48.68 12.10 -6.11
C ALA A 774 -47.94 10.76 -5.92
N LYS A 775 -48.29 9.96 -4.91
CA LYS A 775 -47.71 8.64 -4.63
C LYS A 775 -48.68 7.48 -4.90
N ILE A 776 -49.89 7.80 -5.37
CA ILE A 776 -50.93 6.82 -5.70
C ILE A 776 -50.70 6.31 -7.12
N VAL A 777 -50.88 5.00 -7.28
CA VAL A 777 -50.90 4.33 -8.57
C VAL A 777 -52.22 3.59 -8.68
N LYS A 778 -53.07 3.98 -9.63
CA LYS A 778 -54.33 3.28 -9.87
C LYS A 778 -54.05 1.87 -10.36
N THR A 779 -54.68 0.89 -9.73
CA THR A 779 -54.66 -0.50 -10.18
C THR A 779 -55.99 -0.86 -10.81
N PRO A 780 -56.04 -1.73 -11.83
CA PRO A 780 -57.29 -2.14 -12.46
C PRO A 780 -58.16 -3.02 -11.55
N GLU A 781 -57.54 -3.68 -10.57
CA GLU A 781 -58.22 -4.53 -9.59
C GLU A 781 -57.51 -4.47 -8.23
N LEU A 782 -58.25 -4.86 -7.18
CA LEU A 782 -57.73 -5.05 -5.83
C LEU A 782 -56.98 -6.38 -5.74
N SER A 783 -55.68 -6.34 -5.96
CA SER A 783 -54.85 -7.56 -6.10
C SER A 783 -53.48 -7.37 -5.44
N PRO A 784 -52.93 -8.41 -4.77
CA PRO A 784 -51.59 -8.33 -4.19
C PRO A 784 -50.49 -8.34 -5.27
N SER A 785 -50.83 -8.66 -6.52
CA SER A 785 -49.90 -8.79 -7.66
C SER A 785 -49.07 -7.53 -7.96
N VAL A 786 -49.55 -6.36 -7.54
CA VAL A 786 -48.86 -5.07 -7.74
C VAL A 786 -47.85 -4.76 -6.61
N ILE A 787 -48.01 -5.33 -5.42
CA ILE A 787 -47.09 -5.09 -4.27
C ILE A 787 -45.63 -5.41 -4.59
N PRO A 788 -45.29 -6.52 -5.27
CA PRO A 788 -43.91 -6.78 -5.66
C PRO A 788 -43.27 -5.65 -6.48
N LEU A 789 -44.07 -4.81 -7.16
CA LEU A 789 -43.57 -3.76 -8.05
C LEU A 789 -43.30 -2.44 -7.35
N THR A 790 -44.14 -2.07 -6.39
CA THR A 790 -44.17 -0.71 -5.79
C THR A 790 -42.86 -0.32 -5.13
N VAL A 791 -42.23 -1.23 -4.38
CA VAL A 791 -40.88 -1.02 -3.83
C VAL A 791 -39.85 -1.86 -4.57
N CYS A 792 -40.06 -3.18 -4.67
CA CYS A 792 -39.02 -4.11 -5.12
C CYS A 792 -38.75 -4.02 -6.63
N GLY A 793 -39.78 -4.07 -7.48
CA GLY A 793 -39.62 -3.96 -8.92
C GLY A 793 -39.05 -2.62 -9.36
N VAL A 794 -39.61 -1.51 -8.86
CA VAL A 794 -39.13 -0.15 -9.14
C VAL A 794 -37.67 0.01 -8.69
N SER A 795 -37.34 -0.48 -7.49
CA SER A 795 -35.96 -0.49 -7.01
C SER A 795 -35.02 -1.26 -7.92
N ALA A 796 -35.38 -2.47 -8.35
CA ALA A 796 -34.56 -3.27 -9.27
C ALA A 796 -34.33 -2.52 -10.58
N SER A 797 -35.40 -1.96 -11.15
CA SER A 797 -35.34 -1.26 -12.43
C SER A 797 -34.49 0.01 -12.36
N LEU A 798 -34.69 0.84 -11.34
CA LEU A 798 -33.90 2.06 -11.12
C LEU A 798 -32.46 1.76 -10.76
N ALA A 799 -32.22 0.76 -9.91
CA ALA A 799 -30.87 0.40 -9.52
C ALA A 799 -30.06 -0.11 -10.72
N LEU A 800 -30.63 -0.99 -11.55
CA LEU A 800 -29.97 -1.46 -12.78
C LEU A 800 -29.70 -0.34 -13.78
N GLU A 801 -30.64 0.60 -13.93
CA GLU A 801 -30.50 1.69 -14.89
C GLU A 801 -29.58 2.81 -14.40
N LYS A 802 -29.81 3.34 -13.20
CA LYS A 802 -29.14 4.55 -12.68
C LYS A 802 -27.83 4.25 -11.96
N ALA A 803 -27.79 3.20 -11.13
CA ALA A 803 -26.57 2.84 -10.41
C ALA A 803 -25.73 1.84 -11.21
N GLY A 804 -26.38 0.83 -11.76
CA GLY A 804 -25.74 -0.23 -12.54
C GLY A 804 -25.29 0.20 -13.92
N GLU A 805 -25.98 1.17 -14.54
CA GLU A 805 -25.80 1.52 -15.97
C GLU A 805 -25.73 0.25 -16.84
N MET A 806 -26.60 -0.71 -16.53
CA MET A 806 -26.56 -2.07 -17.09
C MET A 806 -26.57 -2.02 -18.61
N LYS A 807 -25.66 -2.78 -19.23
CA LYS A 807 -25.61 -2.97 -20.69
C LYS A 807 -26.06 -4.38 -21.04
N SER A 808 -26.10 -4.67 -22.34
CA SER A 808 -26.31 -6.02 -22.87
C SER A 808 -24.98 -6.79 -22.97
N ASN A 809 -25.06 -8.11 -23.02
CA ASN A 809 -23.91 -9.03 -23.11
C ASN A 809 -22.94 -8.95 -21.91
N GLU A 810 -23.47 -8.62 -20.73
CA GLU A 810 -22.72 -8.58 -19.47
C GLU A 810 -22.93 -9.87 -18.66
N THR A 811 -21.93 -10.26 -17.88
CA THR A 811 -22.06 -11.23 -16.80
C THR A 811 -22.59 -10.51 -15.55
N VAL A 812 -23.84 -10.81 -15.18
CA VAL A 812 -24.57 -10.16 -14.09
C VAL A 812 -24.76 -11.11 -12.92
N PHE A 813 -24.20 -10.77 -11.75
CA PHE A 813 -24.40 -11.50 -10.51
C PHE A 813 -25.52 -10.88 -9.67
N VAL A 814 -26.39 -11.71 -9.08
CA VAL A 814 -27.46 -11.26 -8.18
C VAL A 814 -27.41 -12.06 -6.87
N SER A 815 -27.17 -11.36 -5.76
CA SER A 815 -27.34 -11.90 -4.41
C SER A 815 -28.82 -11.93 -4.02
N ALA A 816 -29.22 -12.87 -3.15
CA ALA A 816 -30.62 -13.06 -2.75
C ALA A 816 -31.57 -13.11 -3.97
N ALA A 817 -31.14 -13.77 -5.05
CA ALA A 817 -31.76 -13.68 -6.37
C ALA A 817 -33.22 -14.17 -6.40
N ALA A 818 -33.57 -15.14 -5.56
CA ALA A 818 -34.93 -15.66 -5.46
C ALA A 818 -35.84 -14.81 -4.55
N GLY A 819 -35.32 -13.73 -3.96
CA GLY A 819 -36.05 -12.85 -3.04
C GLY A 819 -36.90 -11.80 -3.76
N ALA A 820 -37.52 -10.93 -2.95
CA ALA A 820 -38.51 -9.95 -3.39
C ALA A 820 -38.01 -8.99 -4.49
N THR A 821 -36.83 -8.40 -4.33
CA THR A 821 -36.19 -7.54 -5.34
C THR A 821 -35.37 -8.35 -6.33
N GLY A 822 -34.62 -9.35 -5.86
CA GLY A 822 -33.72 -10.16 -6.68
C GLY A 822 -34.41 -10.80 -7.89
N GLN A 823 -35.67 -11.25 -7.73
CA GLN A 823 -36.44 -11.85 -8.82
C GLN A 823 -36.66 -10.90 -10.00
N PHE A 824 -36.75 -9.59 -9.76
CA PHE A 824 -36.88 -8.60 -10.83
C PHE A 824 -35.53 -8.30 -11.46
N VAL A 825 -34.48 -8.24 -10.64
CA VAL A 825 -33.12 -7.98 -11.14
C VAL A 825 -32.71 -9.06 -12.13
N VAL A 826 -32.91 -10.35 -11.80
CA VAL A 826 -32.54 -11.45 -12.70
C VAL A 826 -33.33 -11.40 -14.01
N GLN A 827 -34.64 -11.15 -13.95
CA GLN A 827 -35.49 -11.11 -15.14
C GLN A 827 -35.16 -9.91 -16.04
N LEU A 828 -34.97 -8.72 -15.45
CA LEU A 828 -34.62 -7.52 -16.21
C LEU A 828 -33.23 -7.65 -16.85
N ALA A 829 -32.26 -8.27 -16.16
CA ALA A 829 -30.96 -8.57 -16.73
C ALA A 829 -31.07 -9.57 -17.90
N LYS A 830 -31.86 -10.64 -17.77
CA LYS A 830 -32.13 -11.57 -18.88
C LYS A 830 -32.79 -10.88 -20.07
N LEU A 831 -33.80 -10.04 -19.84
CA LEU A 831 -34.46 -9.26 -20.89
C LEU A 831 -33.51 -8.29 -21.61
N ALA A 832 -32.47 -7.81 -20.92
CA ALA A 832 -31.43 -6.99 -21.52
C ALA A 832 -30.38 -7.80 -22.32
N GLY A 833 -30.51 -9.13 -22.40
CA GLY A 833 -29.58 -9.99 -23.13
C GLY A 833 -28.31 -10.34 -22.36
N ASN A 834 -28.38 -10.38 -21.02
CA ASN A 834 -27.23 -10.70 -20.17
C ASN A 834 -27.16 -12.18 -19.78
N HIS A 835 -25.95 -12.60 -19.41
CA HIS A 835 -25.72 -13.87 -18.70
C HIS A 835 -25.88 -13.62 -17.20
N VAL A 836 -26.77 -14.35 -16.54
CA VAL A 836 -27.20 -14.06 -15.17
C VAL A 836 -26.85 -15.22 -14.23
N ILE A 837 -26.11 -14.86 -13.18
CA ILE A 837 -25.74 -15.73 -12.06
C ILE A 837 -26.62 -15.34 -10.86
N GLY A 838 -27.33 -16.30 -10.27
CA GLY A 838 -28.25 -16.06 -9.15
C GLY A 838 -27.90 -16.86 -7.91
N ALA A 839 -27.48 -16.20 -6.83
CA ALA A 839 -27.16 -16.86 -5.57
C ALA A 839 -28.39 -16.96 -4.65
N CYS A 840 -28.65 -18.15 -4.10
CA CYS A 840 -29.77 -18.44 -3.21
C CYS A 840 -29.45 -19.54 -2.18
N SER A 841 -30.38 -19.77 -1.24
CA SER A 841 -30.14 -20.54 -0.01
C SER A 841 -30.74 -21.95 0.02
N SER A 842 -31.36 -22.42 -1.06
CA SER A 842 -32.01 -23.75 -1.13
C SER A 842 -32.18 -24.21 -2.58
N ASP A 843 -32.34 -25.53 -2.78
CA ASP A 843 -32.56 -26.10 -4.12
C ASP A 843 -33.92 -25.71 -4.70
N GLU A 844 -34.95 -25.53 -3.86
CA GLU A 844 -36.25 -25.00 -4.28
C GLU A 844 -36.10 -23.61 -4.92
N LYS A 845 -35.23 -22.77 -4.36
CA LYS A 845 -34.90 -21.45 -4.93
C LYS A 845 -34.08 -21.58 -6.21
N VAL A 846 -33.22 -22.59 -6.32
CA VAL A 846 -32.51 -22.88 -7.57
C VAL A 846 -33.51 -23.19 -8.68
N GLU A 847 -34.49 -24.06 -8.45
CA GLU A 847 -35.53 -24.37 -9.44
C GLU A 847 -36.39 -23.15 -9.78
N TYR A 848 -36.73 -22.32 -8.78
CA TYR A 848 -37.41 -21.05 -9.03
C TYR A 848 -36.60 -20.15 -9.95
N LEU A 849 -35.29 -19.98 -9.71
CA LEU A 849 -34.42 -19.16 -10.55
C LEU A 849 -34.28 -19.71 -11.98
N LYS A 850 -34.20 -21.03 -12.15
CA LYS A 850 -34.24 -21.66 -13.49
C LYS A 850 -35.54 -21.29 -14.22
N SER A 851 -36.68 -21.28 -13.52
CA SER A 851 -37.98 -20.90 -14.10
C SER A 851 -38.07 -19.43 -14.53
N LEU A 852 -37.16 -18.57 -14.03
CA LEU A 852 -37.00 -17.17 -14.43
C LEU A 852 -35.95 -16.99 -15.53
N GLY A 853 -35.33 -18.07 -16.00
CA GLY A 853 -34.32 -18.04 -17.06
C GLY A 853 -32.91 -17.66 -16.58
N VAL A 854 -32.62 -17.80 -15.29
CA VAL A 854 -31.25 -17.62 -14.76
C VAL A 854 -30.34 -18.69 -15.33
N ASP A 855 -29.21 -18.27 -15.89
CA ASP A 855 -28.26 -19.16 -16.56
C ASP A 855 -27.48 -20.01 -15.56
N ARG A 856 -27.04 -19.39 -14.44
CA ARG A 856 -26.31 -20.08 -13.37
C ARG A 856 -26.90 -19.79 -11.98
N PRO A 857 -27.95 -20.53 -11.57
CA PRO A 857 -28.39 -20.51 -10.18
C PRO A 857 -27.38 -21.26 -9.30
N ILE A 858 -27.09 -20.72 -8.13
CA ILE A 858 -26.12 -21.28 -7.16
C ILE A 858 -26.80 -21.40 -5.81
N ASN A 859 -26.79 -22.61 -5.23
CA ASN A 859 -27.14 -22.79 -3.83
C ASN A 859 -25.87 -22.63 -2.99
N TYR A 860 -25.66 -21.45 -2.42
CA TYR A 860 -24.42 -21.14 -1.68
C TYR A 860 -24.27 -21.93 -0.37
N LYS A 861 -25.27 -22.71 0.05
CA LYS A 861 -25.15 -23.66 1.18
C LYS A 861 -24.57 -25.02 0.77
N LYS A 862 -24.47 -25.30 -0.52
CA LYS A 862 -23.96 -26.56 -1.08
C LYS A 862 -22.73 -26.38 -1.96
N GLU A 863 -22.61 -25.20 -2.57
CA GLU A 863 -21.50 -24.85 -3.46
C GLU A 863 -20.74 -23.65 -2.86
N ASP A 864 -19.41 -23.69 -2.91
CA ASP A 864 -18.58 -22.53 -2.58
C ASP A 864 -18.71 -21.50 -3.71
N LEU A 865 -19.34 -20.36 -3.41
CA LEU A 865 -19.59 -19.32 -4.40
C LEU A 865 -18.29 -18.77 -5.01
N ASN A 866 -17.24 -18.59 -4.20
CA ASN A 866 -15.99 -18.00 -4.68
C ASN A 866 -15.28 -18.96 -5.65
N GLU A 867 -15.24 -20.25 -5.33
CA GLU A 867 -14.65 -21.27 -6.21
C GLU A 867 -15.45 -21.45 -7.50
N VAL A 868 -16.78 -21.41 -7.43
CA VAL A 868 -17.63 -21.40 -8.64
C VAL A 868 -17.33 -20.18 -9.51
N LEU A 869 -17.28 -18.99 -8.93
CA LEU A 869 -17.02 -17.76 -9.67
C LEU A 869 -15.65 -17.77 -10.34
N LYS A 870 -14.59 -18.15 -9.62
CA LYS A 870 -13.24 -18.25 -10.20
C LYS A 870 -13.15 -19.24 -11.35
N LYS A 871 -13.80 -20.40 -11.20
CA LYS A 871 -13.68 -21.51 -12.16
C LYS A 871 -14.52 -21.28 -13.41
N GLU A 872 -15.76 -20.83 -13.24
CA GLU A 872 -16.72 -20.71 -14.34
C GLU A 872 -16.68 -19.32 -15.02
N TYR A 873 -16.17 -18.29 -14.32
CA TYR A 873 -16.16 -16.90 -14.79
C TYR A 873 -14.79 -16.24 -14.64
N PRO A 874 -13.74 -16.75 -15.32
CA PRO A 874 -12.37 -16.24 -15.19
C PRO A 874 -12.22 -14.77 -15.63
N ASP A 875 -13.08 -14.29 -16.53
CA ASP A 875 -13.11 -12.87 -16.97
C ASP A 875 -13.83 -11.95 -15.96
N GLY A 876 -14.46 -12.53 -14.94
CA GLY A 876 -15.11 -11.85 -13.84
C GLY A 876 -16.53 -11.36 -14.11
N ILE A 877 -17.10 -10.70 -13.10
CA ILE A 877 -18.47 -10.17 -13.09
C ILE A 877 -18.47 -8.71 -13.57
N ASN A 878 -19.27 -8.37 -14.59
CA ASN A 878 -19.37 -7.00 -15.09
C ASN A 878 -20.33 -6.13 -14.26
N LEU A 879 -21.39 -6.74 -13.73
CA LEU A 879 -22.36 -6.06 -12.87
C LEU A 879 -22.83 -6.98 -11.76
N ALA A 880 -22.78 -6.52 -10.51
CA ALA A 880 -23.29 -7.24 -9.36
C ALA A 880 -24.39 -6.44 -8.67
N PHE A 881 -25.52 -7.08 -8.41
CA PHE A 881 -26.56 -6.58 -7.52
C PHE A 881 -26.39 -7.21 -6.14
N GLU A 882 -25.77 -6.46 -5.23
CA GLU A 882 -25.39 -6.95 -3.90
C GLU A 882 -26.33 -6.37 -2.82
N SER A 883 -26.97 -7.27 -2.08
CA SER A 883 -28.04 -6.96 -1.11
C SER A 883 -27.85 -7.67 0.23
N VAL A 884 -26.83 -8.52 0.35
CA VAL A 884 -26.62 -9.43 1.47
C VAL A 884 -25.48 -8.96 2.36
N GLY A 885 -24.31 -8.65 1.80
CA GLY A 885 -23.07 -8.39 2.53
C GLY A 885 -22.31 -9.68 2.92
N GLY A 886 -21.25 -9.55 3.72
CA GLY A 886 -20.45 -10.67 4.23
C GLY A 886 -19.75 -11.48 3.13
N GLU A 887 -19.71 -12.81 3.29
CA GLU A 887 -19.00 -13.73 2.37
C GLU A 887 -19.48 -13.67 0.91
N LEU A 888 -20.78 -13.41 0.67
CA LEU A 888 -21.30 -13.25 -0.69
C LEU A 888 -20.72 -11.99 -1.35
N PHE A 889 -20.72 -10.87 -0.62
CA PHE A 889 -20.09 -9.63 -1.08
C PHE A 889 -18.60 -9.83 -1.33
N LYS A 890 -17.90 -10.54 -0.44
CA LYS A 890 -16.49 -10.87 -0.59
C LYS A 890 -16.21 -11.70 -1.85
N ALA A 891 -16.99 -12.74 -2.12
CA ALA A 891 -16.84 -13.56 -3.31
C ALA A 891 -17.04 -12.74 -4.60
N VAL A 892 -18.01 -11.82 -4.63
CA VAL A 892 -18.20 -10.87 -5.75
C VAL A 892 -16.99 -9.94 -5.88
N LEU A 893 -16.52 -9.37 -4.78
CA LEU A 893 -15.38 -8.47 -4.75
C LEU A 893 -14.10 -9.14 -5.26
N ASP A 894 -13.89 -10.43 -4.96
CA ASP A 894 -12.74 -11.22 -5.39
C ASP A 894 -12.78 -11.53 -6.90
N ASN A 895 -13.97 -11.58 -7.50
CA ASN A 895 -14.21 -12.00 -8.88
C ASN A 895 -14.82 -10.89 -9.76
N ILE A 896 -14.66 -9.63 -9.38
CA ILE A 896 -15.17 -8.50 -10.18
C ILE A 896 -14.31 -8.29 -11.43
N ALA A 897 -14.95 -8.09 -12.59
CA ALA A 897 -14.28 -7.82 -13.85
C ALA A 897 -13.59 -6.45 -13.83
N ILE A 898 -12.66 -6.24 -14.77
CA ILE A 898 -12.15 -4.89 -15.04
C ILE A 898 -13.33 -4.01 -15.49
N PHE A 899 -13.44 -2.81 -14.92
CA PHE A 899 -14.59 -1.90 -15.03
C PHE A 899 -15.92 -2.43 -14.48
N GLY A 900 -15.88 -3.54 -13.73
CA GLY A 900 -17.07 -4.10 -13.11
C GLY A 900 -17.72 -3.15 -12.11
N ARG A 901 -19.04 -3.28 -11.93
CA ARG A 901 -19.84 -2.41 -11.05
C ARG A 901 -20.57 -3.26 -10.02
N ILE A 902 -20.45 -2.89 -8.75
CA ILE A 902 -21.19 -3.51 -7.65
C ILE A 902 -22.21 -2.50 -7.17
N ILE A 903 -23.49 -2.76 -7.40
CA ILE A 903 -24.58 -2.01 -6.79
C ILE A 903 -24.70 -2.47 -5.34
N VAL A 904 -24.44 -1.58 -4.40
CA VAL A 904 -24.73 -1.80 -2.97
C VAL A 904 -26.18 -1.41 -2.74
N PHE A 905 -27.06 -2.40 -2.88
CA PHE A 905 -28.50 -2.25 -2.67
C PHE A 905 -28.88 -2.36 -1.20
N GLY A 906 -28.20 -3.22 -0.44
CA GLY A 906 -28.48 -3.50 0.96
C GLY A 906 -27.45 -4.45 1.58
N ASN A 907 -27.60 -4.74 2.87
CA ASN A 907 -26.74 -5.64 3.62
C ASN A 907 -27.59 -6.44 4.62
N VAL A 908 -28.52 -7.26 4.13
CA VAL A 908 -29.55 -7.88 5.00
C VAL A 908 -28.97 -8.78 6.08
N SER A 909 -27.74 -9.31 5.92
CA SER A 909 -27.05 -10.09 6.96
C SER A 909 -26.78 -9.29 8.24
N HIS A 910 -26.79 -7.95 8.17
CA HIS A 910 -26.46 -7.05 9.28
C HIS A 910 -27.68 -6.37 9.91
N TYR A 911 -28.89 -6.63 9.41
CA TYR A 911 -30.08 -5.91 9.91
C TYR A 911 -30.64 -6.53 11.20
N HIS A 912 -30.38 -7.82 11.48
CA HIS A 912 -30.97 -8.57 12.59
C HIS A 912 -29.92 -9.38 13.40
N GLY A 913 -30.06 -9.41 14.73
CA GLY A 913 -29.14 -10.12 15.66
C GLY A 913 -27.95 -9.28 16.16
N ASP A 914 -27.09 -9.87 17.00
CA ASP A 914 -25.75 -9.35 17.26
C ASP A 914 -24.97 -9.51 15.97
N ALA A 915 -24.83 -8.42 15.20
CA ALA A 915 -24.05 -8.40 13.97
C ALA A 915 -22.59 -8.72 14.32
N GLY A 916 -22.25 -10.01 14.31
CA GLY A 916 -20.92 -10.53 14.55
C GLY A 916 -19.93 -9.90 13.58
N THR A 917 -18.71 -9.75 14.07
CA THR A 917 -17.54 -9.18 13.39
C THR A 917 -17.45 -9.60 11.92
N ASP A 918 -17.98 -8.75 11.02
CA ASP A 918 -17.80 -8.91 9.58
C ASP A 918 -16.30 -8.92 9.32
N PRO A 919 -15.78 -9.86 8.51
CA PRO A 919 -14.38 -9.81 8.16
C PRO A 919 -14.06 -8.46 7.52
N GLN A 920 -13.12 -7.84 8.18
CA GLN A 920 -12.71 -6.48 8.00
C GLN A 920 -11.98 -6.41 6.63
N TYR A 921 -12.57 -5.74 5.62
CA TYR A 921 -12.03 -5.68 4.25
C TYR A 921 -11.90 -4.27 3.67
N GLY A 922 -12.11 -3.19 4.43
CA GLY A 922 -12.20 -1.82 3.86
C GLY A 922 -11.00 -1.45 2.97
N TYR A 923 -9.77 -1.74 3.42
CA TYR A 923 -8.56 -1.56 2.61
C TYR A 923 -8.55 -2.44 1.36
N GLN A 924 -8.79 -3.75 1.54
CA GLN A 924 -8.77 -4.74 0.44
C GLN A 924 -9.83 -4.42 -0.62
N GLN A 925 -10.98 -3.91 -0.21
CA GLN A 925 -12.06 -3.45 -1.07
C GLN A 925 -11.59 -2.27 -1.93
N ASN A 926 -11.03 -1.23 -1.32
CA ASN A 926 -10.53 -0.06 -2.05
C ASN A 926 -9.42 -0.45 -3.04
N ARG A 927 -8.49 -1.31 -2.61
CA ARG A 927 -7.40 -1.81 -3.45
C ARG A 927 -7.90 -2.63 -4.63
N LYS A 928 -8.89 -3.50 -4.45
CA LYS A 928 -9.48 -4.30 -5.54
C LYS A 928 -10.26 -3.42 -6.52
N MET A 929 -11.05 -2.46 -6.01
CA MET A 929 -11.72 -1.47 -6.86
C MET A 929 -10.72 -0.73 -7.72
N GLN A 930 -9.64 -0.21 -7.11
CA GLN A 930 -8.54 0.44 -7.81
C GLN A 930 -7.95 -0.47 -8.89
N LEU A 931 -7.42 -1.64 -8.52
CA LEU A 931 -6.71 -2.57 -9.42
C LEU A 931 -7.52 -3.06 -10.63
N ARG A 932 -8.85 -3.06 -10.51
CA ARG A 932 -9.79 -3.44 -11.58
C ARG A 932 -10.44 -2.24 -12.26
N SER A 933 -10.19 -1.01 -11.82
CA SER A 933 -11.02 0.15 -12.18
C SER A 933 -12.52 -0.13 -12.01
N ALA A 934 -12.85 -0.97 -11.04
CA ALA A 934 -14.21 -1.33 -10.70
C ALA A 934 -14.80 -0.26 -9.79
N SER A 935 -16.13 -0.28 -9.66
CA SER A 935 -16.83 0.67 -8.81
C SER A 935 -17.84 0.02 -7.89
N LEU A 936 -17.95 0.56 -6.70
CA LEU A 936 -18.96 0.27 -5.71
C LEU A 936 -19.95 1.43 -5.69
N ARG A 937 -21.22 1.16 -6.02
CA ARG A 937 -22.22 2.19 -6.28
C ARG A 937 -23.42 1.98 -5.37
N GLY A 938 -23.59 2.86 -4.40
CA GLY A 938 -24.73 2.80 -3.50
C GLY A 938 -26.02 3.16 -4.20
N PHE A 939 -27.11 2.51 -3.81
CA PHE A 939 -28.44 2.85 -4.30
C PHE A 939 -29.42 2.97 -3.14
N LEU A 940 -30.18 4.07 -3.13
CA LEU A 940 -31.31 4.26 -2.22
C LEU A 940 -32.48 4.85 -3.01
N LEU A 941 -33.58 4.11 -3.05
CA LEU A 941 -34.77 4.47 -3.85
C LEU A 941 -35.28 5.90 -3.57
N PHE A 942 -35.17 6.38 -2.33
CA PHE A 942 -35.64 7.71 -1.95
C PHE A 942 -35.00 8.85 -2.76
N HIS A 943 -33.74 8.71 -3.17
CA HIS A 943 -33.07 9.73 -3.98
C HIS A 943 -33.48 9.71 -5.47
N HIS A 944 -34.23 8.69 -5.89
CA HIS A 944 -34.71 8.51 -7.27
C HIS A 944 -36.24 8.52 -7.37
N SER A 945 -36.93 8.96 -6.32
CA SER A 945 -38.40 8.91 -6.22
C SER A 945 -39.12 9.60 -7.39
N GLN A 946 -38.51 10.65 -7.97
CA GLN A 946 -39.04 11.34 -9.16
C GLN A 946 -39.13 10.46 -10.41
N HIS A 947 -38.35 9.38 -10.50
CA HIS A 947 -38.35 8.45 -11.63
C HIS A 947 -39.20 7.19 -11.36
N ALA A 948 -39.65 6.98 -10.13
CA ALA A 948 -40.40 5.79 -9.75
C ALA A 948 -41.68 5.55 -10.58
N PRO A 949 -42.50 6.58 -10.89
CA PRO A 949 -43.73 6.37 -11.67
C PRO A 949 -43.47 5.83 -13.08
N GLU A 950 -42.47 6.37 -13.79
CA GLU A 950 -42.09 5.93 -15.13
C GLU A 950 -41.63 4.46 -15.12
N HIS A 951 -40.77 4.09 -14.16
CA HIS A 951 -40.28 2.73 -14.03
C HIS A 951 -41.39 1.75 -13.66
N LEU A 952 -42.32 2.15 -12.79
CA LEU A 952 -43.46 1.31 -12.43
C LEU A 952 -44.35 1.04 -13.65
N GLN A 953 -44.64 2.06 -14.45
CA GLN A 953 -45.43 1.91 -15.67
C GLN A 953 -44.75 0.95 -16.67
N ARG A 954 -43.43 1.04 -16.82
CA ARG A 954 -42.64 0.11 -17.64
C ARG A 954 -42.77 -1.34 -17.14
N LEU A 955 -42.67 -1.56 -15.83
CA LEU A 955 -42.79 -2.90 -15.24
C LEU A 955 -44.19 -3.49 -15.39
N LEU A 956 -45.23 -2.68 -15.18
CA LEU A 956 -46.62 -3.08 -15.41
C LEU A 956 -46.86 -3.50 -16.87
N THR A 957 -46.25 -2.77 -17.81
CA THR A 957 -46.30 -3.11 -19.24
C THR A 957 -45.64 -4.46 -19.51
N LEU A 958 -44.44 -4.70 -18.96
CA LEU A 958 -43.74 -5.97 -19.12
C LEU A 958 -44.51 -7.16 -18.53
N ILE A 959 -45.22 -6.97 -17.42
CA ILE A 959 -46.12 -8.00 -16.85
C ILE A 959 -47.30 -8.25 -17.76
N LYS A 960 -47.94 -7.19 -18.27
CA LYS A 960 -49.06 -7.30 -19.20
C LYS A 960 -48.67 -8.05 -20.48
N GLU A 961 -47.44 -7.85 -20.95
CA GLU A 961 -46.86 -8.54 -22.11
C GLU A 961 -46.39 -9.98 -21.80
N GLY A 962 -46.47 -10.43 -20.55
CA GLY A 962 -46.00 -11.75 -20.13
C GLY A 962 -44.48 -11.90 -20.10
N LYS A 963 -43.73 -10.79 -20.24
CA LYS A 963 -42.25 -10.77 -20.25
C LYS A 963 -41.64 -10.73 -18.85
N LEU A 964 -42.43 -10.37 -17.84
CA LEU A 964 -42.00 -10.26 -16.45
C LEU A 964 -43.01 -10.96 -15.52
N LYS A 965 -42.49 -11.70 -14.54
CA LYS A 965 -43.28 -12.36 -13.49
C LYS A 965 -43.04 -11.67 -12.15
N ALA A 966 -44.12 -11.31 -11.46
CA ALA A 966 -44.09 -10.75 -10.11
C ALA A 966 -44.42 -11.85 -9.09
N GLY A 967 -43.38 -12.54 -8.59
CA GLY A 967 -43.55 -13.63 -7.64
C GLY A 967 -43.89 -13.13 -6.23
N ILE A 968 -44.92 -13.76 -5.65
CA ILE A 968 -45.35 -13.61 -4.25
C ILE A 968 -45.04 -14.92 -3.54
N ASP A 969 -44.57 -14.84 -2.30
CA ASP A 969 -44.34 -16.03 -1.48
C ASP A 969 -45.66 -16.77 -1.25
N PRO A 970 -45.71 -18.11 -1.41
CA PRO A 970 -46.95 -18.86 -1.29
C PRO A 970 -47.51 -18.93 0.14
N THR A 971 -46.74 -18.52 1.15
CA THR A 971 -47.18 -18.53 2.55
C THR A 971 -48.15 -17.38 2.81
N GLU A 972 -49.37 -17.70 3.23
CA GLU A 972 -50.38 -16.70 3.55
C GLU A 972 -50.21 -16.15 4.98
N PHE A 973 -50.17 -14.83 5.11
CA PHE A 973 -50.17 -14.11 6.38
C PHE A 973 -51.40 -13.19 6.45
N ARG A 974 -52.15 -13.25 7.55
CA ARG A 974 -53.42 -12.54 7.72
C ARG A 974 -53.42 -11.64 8.94
N GLY A 975 -53.87 -10.39 8.78
CA GLY A 975 -53.97 -9.39 9.84
C GLY A 975 -52.61 -8.78 10.23
N LEU A 976 -52.66 -7.63 10.92
CA LEU A 976 -51.47 -6.92 11.39
C LEU A 976 -50.63 -7.75 12.37
N GLU A 977 -51.27 -8.67 13.10
CA GLU A 977 -50.66 -9.58 14.07
C GLU A 977 -49.65 -10.54 13.43
N SER A 978 -49.80 -10.82 12.14
CA SER A 978 -48.95 -11.74 11.39
C SER A 978 -47.68 -11.09 10.81
N ILE A 979 -47.58 -9.75 10.85
CA ILE A 979 -46.41 -9.00 10.33
C ILE A 979 -45.10 -9.46 10.96
N PRO A 980 -44.99 -9.62 12.30
CA PRO A 980 -43.76 -10.13 12.91
C PRO A 980 -43.38 -11.53 12.45
N ASP A 981 -44.35 -12.44 12.25
CA ASP A 981 -44.08 -13.80 11.75
C ASP A 981 -43.57 -13.78 10.31
N ALA A 982 -44.12 -12.89 9.47
CA ALA A 982 -43.65 -12.68 8.11
C ALA A 982 -42.23 -12.11 8.06
N ILE A 983 -41.90 -11.18 8.96
CA ILE A 983 -40.53 -10.66 9.12
C ILE A 983 -39.58 -11.79 9.56
N ASP A 984 -39.95 -12.60 10.54
CA ASP A 984 -39.13 -13.74 10.98
C ASP A 984 -38.89 -14.74 9.84
N ARG A 985 -39.90 -14.98 8.98
CA ARG A 985 -39.76 -15.82 7.77
C ARG A 985 -38.73 -15.25 6.79
N LEU A 986 -38.74 -13.93 6.57
CA LEU A 986 -37.76 -13.25 5.71
C LEU A 986 -36.34 -13.45 6.24
N TYR A 987 -36.12 -13.21 7.53
CA TYR A 987 -34.79 -13.33 8.15
C TYR A 987 -34.32 -14.77 8.34
N ALA A 988 -35.25 -15.73 8.42
CA ALA A 988 -34.95 -17.16 8.29
C ALA A 988 -34.57 -17.58 6.85
N GLN A 989 -34.56 -16.64 5.90
CA GLN A 989 -34.24 -16.85 4.48
C GLN A 989 -35.15 -17.90 3.83
N LYS A 990 -36.41 -18.02 4.27
CA LYS A 990 -37.34 -19.04 3.78
C LYS A 990 -38.20 -18.57 2.61
N ASN A 991 -38.27 -17.26 2.35
CA ASN A 991 -39.16 -16.74 1.33
C ASN A 991 -38.66 -16.95 -0.10
N ILE A 992 -39.61 -17.13 -1.02
CA ILE A 992 -39.43 -17.08 -2.47
C ILE A 992 -40.32 -15.95 -3.01
N GLY A 993 -39.74 -14.94 -3.62
CA GLY A 993 -40.46 -13.73 -4.02
C GLY A 993 -40.84 -12.81 -2.85
N LYS A 994 -41.89 -12.02 -3.05
CA LYS A 994 -42.35 -10.97 -2.12
C LYS A 994 -43.30 -11.53 -1.05
N LEU A 995 -43.03 -11.22 0.22
CA LEU A 995 -43.96 -11.49 1.31
C LEU A 995 -45.05 -10.42 1.36
N VAL A 996 -46.31 -10.88 1.42
CA VAL A 996 -47.51 -10.05 1.45
C VAL A 996 -48.37 -10.43 2.64
N ILE A 997 -48.91 -9.42 3.33
CA ILE A 997 -49.93 -9.58 4.36
C ILE A 997 -51.29 -9.27 3.74
N ARG A 998 -52.30 -10.08 4.04
CA ARG A 998 -53.70 -9.79 3.72
C ARG A 998 -54.40 -9.24 4.97
N LEU A 999 -55.09 -8.11 4.84
CA LEU A 999 -55.88 -7.50 5.90
C LEU A 999 -57.36 -7.90 5.83
#